data_AF-A0A135T8A2-F1
#
_entry.id   AF-A0A135T8A2-F1
#
_cell.length_a   1.000
_cell.length_b   1.000
_cell.length_c   1.000
_cell.angle_alpha   90.00
_cell.angle_beta   90.00
_cell.angle_gamma   90.00
#
_symmetry.space_group_name_H-M   'P 1'
#
loop_
_entity.id
_entity.type
_entity.pdbx_description
1 polymer ?
#
loop_
_entity_poly.entity_id
_entity_poly.type
_entity_poly.pdbx_seq_one_letter_code
_entity_poly.pdbx_strand_id
1 'polypeptide(L)'
;MTSRRAPRSYKMELTVPADGKLHEVVGRTLEEQTTHQLKLVTKLLVGPNGSLPDWPADSPPNIAFWDNLRQRSLTAGVRQGDPGNSNSGADSSKVKNLKANQTNVTLETLLKVVPVGHEIIAHLWLIDTAAVGKLASASMGCYEAVAIHVSKFDLPAGEYRDCDWLPEQLARMDDDWRANIDIRGIGRNLFVRGRPLDTNPYAKYHVKDAPAFWSSPQNRNHLRAISETLCEDNSNLIEDFARFHRDEEKLTEIETAWRRGHEKMGLAPIAKDADKRGNIYLAEMSYNIPMLRSLSQYGGALVSLQLHEVPMMDLRILELILSACPALEILGIDKCELLHVADINPILDIAFRRAKKTGKKLRKLQFYPRSYTEPAHNRTGTHVLSWNPLKTNVETGLLITVFWAILRAVPMGIDLVSRGQHFRQFLDLVPMRPGKIAVFLHHVFKWLDAAETPGAYDWLTETQSPEGQFRNPDLLMLEDQVLLSMLQGTKECKTMQKHKRASYYNEQYECCQCGYEMLAILFREEMKSRAADHRVCRICDLRGELNGESHHRLHDKRTMLNRFLYSPNDTEDKTGPSDDEMQSVSAPPLRNPFIKGETINGTHREEAVLQHRSLPKIQVLIDERRNFDILNAAGRATMYDAEEAGWWKVGVFNDHPTMTKQTPYTEMRVANQGMLRKQSWEYVIWKNFYKDAGLAEKQAAAMAYGHEPPKPAGFW
;
A
#
# COMPACT_ATOMS: atom_id res chain seq x y z
N MET A 1 41.03 -15.85 -51.36
CA MET A 1 40.73 -16.21 -49.96
C MET A 1 40.88 -14.97 -49.08
N THR A 2 39.81 -14.21 -48.89
CA THR A 2 39.79 -13.06 -47.98
C THR A 2 39.12 -13.50 -46.67
N SER A 3 39.91 -13.49 -45.60
CA SER A 3 39.51 -13.88 -44.25
C SER A 3 38.40 -12.95 -43.74
N ARG A 4 37.19 -13.50 -43.58
CA ARG A 4 36.08 -12.85 -42.86
C ARG A 4 36.49 -12.69 -41.40
N ARG A 5 36.80 -11.47 -40.96
CA ARG A 5 36.85 -11.12 -39.54
C ARG A 5 35.47 -11.39 -38.93
N ALA A 6 35.41 -12.27 -37.94
CA ALA A 6 34.21 -12.48 -37.14
C ALA A 6 33.79 -11.17 -36.45
N PRO A 7 32.48 -10.87 -36.36
CA PRO A 7 32.00 -9.67 -35.70
C PRO A 7 32.33 -9.73 -34.20
N ARG A 8 32.97 -8.68 -33.66
CA ARG A 8 33.16 -8.49 -32.22
C ARG A 8 31.78 -8.59 -31.54
N SER A 9 31.61 -9.50 -30.59
CA SER A 9 30.40 -9.55 -29.77
C SER A 9 30.38 -8.30 -28.87
N TYR A 10 29.61 -7.28 -29.23
CA TYR A 10 29.37 -6.15 -28.34
C TYR A 10 28.52 -6.65 -27.17
N LYS A 11 29.11 -6.68 -25.97
CA LYS A 11 28.39 -6.95 -24.74
C LYS A 11 27.57 -5.71 -24.40
N MET A 12 26.26 -5.87 -24.30
CA MET A 12 25.37 -4.78 -23.93
C MET A 12 25.53 -4.50 -22.43
N GLU A 13 25.74 -3.25 -22.03
CA GLU A 13 25.88 -2.86 -20.63
C GLU A 13 24.91 -1.73 -20.28
N LEU A 14 24.51 -1.70 -19.01
CA LEU A 14 23.64 -0.65 -18.52
C LEU A 14 24.43 0.65 -18.44
N THR A 15 23.97 1.69 -19.13
CA THR A 15 24.65 2.97 -19.19
C THR A 15 24.25 3.83 -18.00
N VAL A 16 25.23 4.43 -17.35
CA VAL A 16 25.01 5.46 -16.32
C VAL A 16 25.76 6.71 -16.78
N PRO A 17 25.14 7.91 -16.73
CA PRO A 17 25.81 9.16 -17.09
C PRO A 17 27.14 9.32 -16.32
N ALA A 18 28.20 9.68 -17.03
CA ALA A 18 29.54 9.80 -16.44
C ALA A 18 29.64 10.90 -15.36
N ASP A 19 28.83 11.95 -15.50
CA ASP A 19 28.69 13.02 -14.51
C ASP A 19 27.70 12.68 -13.37
N GLY A 20 27.13 11.47 -13.39
CA GLY A 20 26.14 11.00 -12.43
C GLY A 20 24.80 11.75 -12.47
N LYS A 21 24.58 12.67 -13.42
CA LYS A 21 23.33 13.44 -13.50
C LYS A 21 22.21 12.59 -14.07
N LEU A 22 21.21 12.32 -13.24
CA LEU A 22 20.03 11.56 -13.62
C LEU A 22 18.94 12.48 -14.18
N HIS A 23 17.83 11.87 -14.61
CA HIS A 23 16.69 12.60 -15.16
C HIS A 23 16.09 13.54 -14.09
N GLU A 24 15.49 14.66 -14.50
CA GLU A 24 14.95 15.67 -13.57
C GLU A 24 13.90 15.11 -12.59
N VAL A 25 13.12 14.10 -13.01
CA VAL A 25 12.17 13.36 -12.17
C VAL A 25 12.83 12.73 -10.93
N VAL A 26 14.11 12.36 -11.04
CA VAL A 26 14.90 11.83 -9.92
C VAL A 26 15.30 12.96 -8.98
N GLY A 27 15.61 14.13 -9.53
CA GLY A 27 15.88 15.36 -8.79
C GLY A 27 17.15 15.34 -7.94
N ARG A 28 18.04 14.36 -8.16
CA ARG A 28 19.33 14.15 -7.49
C ARG A 28 20.31 13.47 -8.45
N THR A 29 21.62 13.63 -8.22
CA THR A 29 22.62 12.79 -8.88
C THR A 29 22.57 11.35 -8.36
N LEU A 30 23.20 10.41 -9.06
CA LEU A 30 23.27 9.01 -8.60
C LEU A 30 23.95 8.88 -7.23
N GLU A 31 25.01 9.63 -7.00
CA GLU A 31 25.74 9.64 -5.72
C GLU A 31 24.90 10.23 -4.59
N GLU A 32 24.26 11.37 -4.83
CA GLU A 32 23.35 12.01 -3.87
C GLU A 32 22.18 11.09 -3.52
N GLN A 33 21.58 10.45 -4.53
CA GLN A 33 20.46 9.54 -4.32
C GLN A 33 20.89 8.27 -3.57
N THR A 34 22.07 7.72 -3.88
CA THR A 34 22.66 6.59 -3.15
C THR A 34 22.89 6.94 -1.69
N THR A 35 23.49 8.10 -1.43
CA THR A 35 23.73 8.61 -0.08
C THR A 35 22.44 8.86 0.69
N HIS A 36 21.44 9.46 0.02
CA HIS A 36 20.12 9.68 0.58
C HIS A 36 19.44 8.37 0.97
N GLN A 37 19.43 7.38 0.07
CA GLN A 37 18.84 6.07 0.33
C GLN A 37 19.55 5.35 1.47
N LEU A 38 20.88 5.35 1.50
CA LEU A 38 21.65 4.78 2.61
C LEU A 38 21.31 5.45 3.94
N LYS A 39 21.21 6.78 3.97
CA LYS A 39 20.81 7.51 5.18
C LYS A 39 19.40 7.12 5.65
N LEU A 40 18.45 6.97 4.72
CA LEU A 40 17.09 6.52 5.05
C LEU A 40 17.10 5.11 5.65
N VAL A 41 17.81 4.18 5.02
CA VAL A 41 17.88 2.78 5.46
C VAL A 41 18.64 2.63 6.77
N THR A 42 19.72 3.38 6.97
CA THR A 42 20.40 3.41 8.27
C THR A 42 19.43 3.86 9.36
N LYS A 43 18.68 4.95 9.15
CA LYS A 43 17.66 5.37 10.10
C LYS A 43 16.59 4.31 10.36
N LEU A 44 16.23 3.56 9.33
CA LEU A 44 15.28 2.45 9.41
C LEU A 44 15.80 1.30 10.29
N LEU A 45 17.07 0.93 10.14
CA LEU A 45 17.66 -0.23 10.80
C LEU A 45 18.12 0.06 12.23
N VAL A 46 18.70 1.24 12.48
CA VAL A 46 19.37 1.57 13.76
C VAL A 46 18.76 2.76 14.49
N GLY A 47 17.68 3.34 13.95
CA GLY A 47 17.01 4.52 14.49
C GLY A 47 17.63 5.84 14.03
N PRO A 48 16.98 6.99 14.35
CA PRO A 48 17.31 8.30 13.77
C PRO A 48 18.72 8.80 14.07
N ASN A 49 19.32 8.35 15.17
CA ASN A 49 20.66 8.75 15.64
C ASN A 49 21.69 7.61 15.58
N GLY A 50 21.32 6.44 15.05
CA GLY A 50 22.22 5.30 14.97
C GLY A 50 23.15 5.35 13.75
N SER A 51 24.30 4.69 13.87
CA SER A 51 25.19 4.37 12.74
C SER A 51 25.27 2.86 12.53
N LEU A 52 25.59 2.45 11.30
CA LEU A 52 25.86 1.04 11.01
C LEU A 52 27.24 0.68 11.61
N PRO A 53 27.37 -0.46 12.31
CA PRO A 53 28.66 -0.93 12.80
C PRO A 53 29.51 -1.52 11.66
N ASP A 54 30.80 -1.74 11.90
CA ASP A 54 31.67 -2.45 10.95
C ASP A 54 31.26 -3.93 10.83
N TRP A 55 31.20 -4.45 9.61
CA TRP A 55 30.74 -5.82 9.32
C TRP A 55 31.83 -6.72 8.74
N PRO A 56 31.77 -8.04 9.00
CA PRO A 56 32.68 -9.00 8.41
C PRO A 56 32.49 -9.11 6.89
N ALA A 57 33.60 -9.04 6.15
CA ALA A 57 33.60 -9.17 4.68
C ALA A 57 33.34 -10.62 4.21
N ASP A 58 33.70 -11.61 5.02
CA ASP A 58 33.79 -13.01 4.57
C ASP A 58 32.48 -13.80 4.76
N SER A 59 31.59 -13.38 5.66
CA SER A 59 30.28 -14.02 5.87
C SER A 59 29.20 -13.03 6.31
N PRO A 60 27.92 -13.24 5.94
CA PRO A 60 26.83 -12.36 6.37
C PRO A 60 26.61 -12.48 7.88
N PRO A 61 26.39 -11.37 8.61
CA PRO A 61 26.07 -11.43 10.03
C PRO A 61 24.83 -12.29 10.28
N ASN A 62 24.82 -13.03 11.40
CA ASN A 62 23.72 -13.90 11.77
C ASN A 62 22.46 -13.09 12.16
N ILE A 63 21.30 -13.76 12.21
CA ILE A 63 20.02 -13.11 12.51
C ILE A 63 20.03 -12.46 13.91
N ALA A 64 20.65 -13.11 14.90
CA ALA A 64 20.74 -12.61 16.28
C ALA A 64 21.50 -11.28 16.39
N PHE A 65 22.52 -11.07 15.56
CA PHE A 65 23.23 -9.80 15.45
C PHE A 65 22.30 -8.69 14.96
N TRP A 66 21.53 -8.95 13.91
CA TRP A 66 20.58 -7.98 13.35
C TRP A 66 19.43 -7.68 14.32
N ASP A 67 18.95 -8.69 15.04
CA ASP A 67 17.97 -8.50 16.11
C ASP A 67 18.50 -7.59 17.21
N ASN A 68 19.73 -7.83 17.68
CA ASN A 68 20.36 -6.96 18.69
C ASN A 68 20.48 -5.52 18.19
N LEU A 69 20.90 -5.34 16.94
CA LEU A 69 21.09 -4.02 16.33
C LEU A 69 19.76 -3.25 16.26
N ARG A 70 18.68 -3.91 15.81
CA ARG A 70 17.33 -3.32 15.78
C ARG A 70 16.82 -2.99 17.20
N GLN A 71 17.06 -3.87 18.17
CA GLN A 71 16.61 -3.71 19.56
C GLN A 71 17.30 -2.56 20.31
N ARG A 72 18.58 -2.25 20.02
CA ARG A 72 19.29 -1.11 20.64
C ARG A 72 18.58 0.22 20.44
N SER A 73 17.87 0.39 19.32
CA SER A 73 17.09 1.60 19.03
C SER A 73 15.86 1.74 19.94
N LEU A 74 15.26 0.62 20.35
CA LEU A 74 14.06 0.58 21.18
C LEU A 74 14.38 0.85 22.66
N THR A 75 15.53 0.38 23.15
CA THR A 75 15.97 0.61 24.54
C THR A 75 16.54 2.00 24.78
N ALA A 76 17.04 2.69 23.75
CA ALA A 76 17.51 4.08 23.87
C ALA A 76 16.39 5.10 24.14
N GLY A 77 15.13 4.77 23.80
CA GLY A 77 13.95 5.56 24.12
C GLY A 77 13.41 5.35 25.54
N VAL A 78 13.92 4.35 26.27
CA VAL A 78 13.56 4.03 27.67
C VAL A 78 14.73 4.38 28.59
N ARG A 79 15.16 5.65 28.58
CA ARG A 79 15.80 6.22 29.78
C ARG A 79 14.71 6.93 30.56
N GLN A 80 14.35 6.34 31.69
CA GLN A 80 13.65 7.00 32.78
C GLN A 80 14.27 8.38 32.96
N GLY A 81 13.46 9.44 32.84
CA GLY A 81 13.88 10.76 33.27
C GLY A 81 14.20 10.69 34.74
N ASP A 82 15.46 10.92 35.10
CA ASP A 82 15.86 11.15 36.48
C ASP A 82 15.03 12.31 37.05
N PRO A 83 14.29 12.10 38.16
CA PRO A 83 13.59 13.18 38.84
C PRO A 83 14.61 13.92 39.70
N GLY A 84 15.30 14.91 39.13
CA GLY A 84 16.18 15.75 39.94
C GLY A 84 17.20 16.55 39.16
N ASN A 85 16.77 17.68 38.58
CA ASN A 85 17.54 18.92 38.66
C ASN A 85 16.70 20.10 38.16
N SER A 86 15.87 20.63 39.06
CA SER A 86 15.46 22.02 39.00
C SER A 86 16.62 22.88 39.49
N ASN A 87 17.26 23.64 38.61
CA ASN A 87 17.92 24.88 39.01
C ASN A 87 17.79 25.95 37.92
N SER A 88 16.92 26.91 38.25
CA SER A 88 16.89 28.34 37.92
C SER A 88 17.78 28.87 36.78
N GLY A 89 17.11 29.49 35.81
CA GLY A 89 17.67 30.48 34.88
C GLY A 89 16.53 31.33 34.30
N ALA A 90 15.91 32.17 35.13
CA ALA A 90 14.96 33.19 34.67
C ALA A 90 15.71 34.32 33.96
N ASP A 91 14.96 35.05 33.12
CA ASP A 91 15.32 36.29 32.44
C ASP A 91 16.05 36.23 31.08
N SER A 92 15.36 35.66 30.07
CA SER A 92 15.37 36.22 28.69
C SER A 92 14.18 35.82 27.81
N SER A 93 13.20 35.06 28.34
CA SER A 93 12.14 34.41 27.54
C SER A 93 10.90 35.26 27.22
N LYS A 94 10.69 36.41 27.88
CA LYS A 94 9.46 37.22 27.67
C LYS A 94 9.39 37.87 26.28
N VAL A 95 10.52 38.25 25.68
CA VAL A 95 10.52 38.96 24.38
C VAL A 95 10.37 38.00 23.18
N LYS A 96 10.84 36.74 23.30
CA LYS A 96 10.66 35.73 22.24
C LYS A 96 9.23 35.15 22.21
N ASN A 97 8.57 35.02 23.36
CA ASN A 97 7.21 34.51 23.44
C ASN A 97 6.14 35.51 22.95
N LEU A 98 6.38 36.82 23.10
CA LEU A 98 5.48 37.86 22.57
C LEU A 98 5.47 37.89 21.03
N LYS A 99 6.63 37.78 20.38
CA LYS A 99 6.70 37.70 18.91
C LYS A 99 6.06 36.43 18.36
N ALA A 100 6.32 35.27 18.97
CA ALA A 100 5.75 33.99 18.54
C ALA A 100 4.21 33.97 18.67
N ASN A 101 3.66 34.50 19.76
CA ASN A 101 2.21 34.60 19.95
C ASN A 101 1.58 35.60 18.96
N GLN A 102 2.24 36.71 18.66
CA GLN A 102 1.72 37.70 17.71
C GLN A 102 1.73 37.20 16.26
N THR A 103 2.77 36.44 15.85
CA THR A 103 2.80 35.74 14.55
C THR A 103 1.73 34.66 14.43
N ASN A 104 1.47 33.91 15.52
CA ASN A 104 0.41 32.89 15.51
C ASN A 104 -0.97 33.54 15.38
N VAL A 105 -1.27 34.61 16.12
CA VAL A 105 -2.57 35.33 15.99
C VAL A 105 -2.77 35.88 14.57
N THR A 106 -1.72 36.35 13.91
CA THR A 106 -1.80 36.89 12.54
C THR A 106 -2.05 35.78 11.51
N LEU A 107 -1.35 34.64 11.65
CA LEU A 107 -1.54 33.46 10.82
C LEU A 107 -2.91 32.82 11.04
N GLU A 108 -3.36 32.70 12.28
CA GLU A 108 -4.69 32.23 12.67
C GLU A 108 -5.78 33.08 12.01
N THR A 109 -5.67 34.41 12.11
CA THR A 109 -6.61 35.34 11.49
C THR A 109 -6.62 35.18 9.96
N LEU A 110 -5.45 35.09 9.33
CA LEU A 110 -5.31 34.87 7.89
C LEU A 110 -5.97 33.57 7.43
N LEU A 111 -5.78 32.47 8.18
CA LEU A 111 -6.37 31.16 7.87
C LEU A 111 -7.89 31.13 8.07
N LYS A 112 -8.43 31.97 8.97
CA LYS A 112 -9.88 32.12 9.16
C LYS A 112 -10.54 32.98 8.06
N VAL A 113 -9.77 33.80 7.32
CA VAL A 113 -10.30 34.64 6.23
C VAL A 113 -10.59 33.81 4.98
N VAL A 114 -11.86 33.76 4.56
CA VAL A 114 -12.29 33.19 3.28
C VAL A 114 -12.19 34.27 2.19
N PRO A 115 -11.52 34.05 1.04
CA PRO A 115 -11.01 32.77 0.53
C PRO A 115 -9.52 32.49 0.83
N VAL A 116 -8.77 33.41 1.45
CA VAL A 116 -7.30 33.31 1.58
C VAL A 116 -6.86 32.05 2.33
N GLY A 117 -7.46 31.78 3.50
CA GLY A 117 -7.19 30.57 4.26
C GLY A 117 -7.55 29.29 3.52
N HIS A 118 -8.62 29.32 2.70
CA HIS A 118 -9.00 28.20 1.86
C HIS A 118 -7.90 27.86 0.86
N GLU A 119 -7.38 28.86 0.13
CA GLU A 119 -6.32 28.67 -0.86
C GLU A 119 -5.02 28.19 -0.21
N ILE A 120 -4.65 28.73 0.97
CA ILE A 120 -3.45 28.30 1.70
C ILE A 120 -3.57 26.84 2.11
N ILE A 121 -4.69 26.46 2.72
CA ILE A 121 -4.90 25.09 3.17
C ILE A 121 -5.00 24.13 1.99
N ALA A 122 -5.72 24.49 0.93
CA ALA A 122 -5.80 23.69 -0.30
C ALA A 122 -4.40 23.49 -0.93
N HIS A 123 -3.58 24.54 -0.97
CA HIS A 123 -2.22 24.47 -1.49
C HIS A 123 -1.29 23.61 -0.61
N LEU A 124 -1.33 23.79 0.71
CA LEU A 124 -0.56 22.96 1.64
C LEU A 124 -1.00 21.50 1.57
N TRP A 125 -2.32 21.26 1.47
CA TRP A 125 -2.89 19.93 1.29
C TRP A 125 -2.39 19.26 0.02
N LEU A 126 -2.31 20.04 -1.06
CA LEU A 126 -1.81 19.62 -2.35
C LEU A 126 -0.31 19.29 -2.30
N ILE A 127 0.52 20.01 -1.56
CA ILE A 127 1.99 19.82 -1.60
C ILE A 127 2.47 18.84 -0.54
N ASP A 128 2.12 19.06 0.72
CA ASP A 128 2.53 18.28 1.89
C ASP A 128 1.37 18.25 2.90
N THR A 129 0.55 17.22 2.83
CA THR A 129 -0.58 17.04 3.76
C THR A 129 -0.12 17.02 5.22
N ALA A 130 1.10 16.53 5.51
CA ALA A 130 1.65 16.57 6.86
C ALA A 130 1.95 18.00 7.32
N ALA A 131 2.18 18.95 6.42
CA ALA A 131 2.30 20.36 6.76
C ALA A 131 0.98 20.94 7.30
N VAL A 132 -0.17 20.49 6.81
CA VAL A 132 -1.49 20.89 7.36
C VAL A 132 -1.65 20.38 8.79
N GLY A 133 -1.22 19.13 9.07
CA GLY A 133 -1.19 18.59 10.43
C GLY A 133 -0.24 19.35 11.35
N LYS A 134 0.97 19.68 10.89
CA LYS A 134 1.94 20.51 11.64
C LYS A 134 1.39 21.91 11.91
N LEU A 135 0.71 22.51 10.94
CA LEU A 135 0.06 23.81 11.07
C LEU A 135 -1.05 23.76 12.12
N ALA A 136 -1.93 22.76 12.05
CA ALA A 136 -2.98 22.55 13.05
C ALA A 136 -2.40 22.30 14.45
N SER A 137 -1.22 21.69 14.54
CA SER A 137 -0.54 21.41 15.82
C SER A 137 0.22 22.60 16.39
N ALA A 138 0.34 23.72 15.65
CA ALA A 138 1.12 24.87 16.08
C ALA A 138 0.44 25.68 17.20
N SER A 139 -0.90 25.75 17.21
CA SER A 139 -1.71 26.40 18.25
C SER A 139 -3.17 25.94 18.16
N MET A 140 -3.95 26.12 19.24
CA MET A 140 -5.40 25.86 19.21
C MET A 140 -6.12 26.74 18.18
N GLY A 141 -5.73 28.01 18.05
CA GLY A 141 -6.31 28.90 17.05
C GLY A 141 -6.01 28.45 15.61
N CYS A 142 -4.82 27.89 15.35
CA CYS A 142 -4.49 27.31 14.04
C CYS A 142 -5.29 26.03 13.80
N TYR A 143 -5.47 25.19 14.82
CA TYR A 143 -6.32 24.01 14.74
C TYR A 143 -7.75 24.38 14.34
N GLU A 144 -8.37 25.33 15.04
CA GLU A 144 -9.71 25.83 14.71
C GLU A 144 -9.78 26.41 13.30
N ALA A 145 -8.77 27.19 12.90
CA ALA A 145 -8.72 27.79 11.57
C ALA A 145 -8.61 26.74 10.46
N VAL A 146 -7.80 25.70 10.65
CA VAL A 146 -7.69 24.56 9.74
C VAL A 146 -9.00 23.76 9.70
N ALA A 147 -9.65 23.58 10.85
CA ALA A 147 -10.90 22.83 10.97
C ALA A 147 -12.09 23.46 10.24
N ILE A 148 -12.00 24.75 9.85
CA ILE A 148 -12.96 25.40 8.94
C ILE A 148 -12.87 24.79 7.53
N HIS A 149 -11.67 24.42 7.08
CA HIS A 149 -11.40 24.02 5.70
C HIS A 149 -11.17 22.52 5.52
N VAL A 150 -10.91 21.81 6.62
CA VAL A 150 -10.59 20.37 6.64
C VAL A 150 -11.48 19.66 7.66
N SER A 151 -12.24 18.69 7.15
CA SER A 151 -12.95 17.72 7.99
C SER A 151 -12.03 16.54 8.31
N LYS A 152 -12.23 15.95 9.49
CA LYS A 152 -11.48 14.79 9.95
C LYS A 152 -12.44 13.72 10.43
N PHE A 153 -12.29 12.52 9.87
CA PHE A 153 -12.83 11.29 10.44
C PHE A 153 -11.71 10.60 11.21
N ASP A 154 -11.91 10.45 12.51
CA ASP A 154 -11.04 9.64 13.36
C ASP A 154 -11.76 8.33 13.67
N LEU A 155 -11.52 7.32 12.83
CA LEU A 155 -12.23 6.05 12.90
C LEU A 155 -12.05 5.39 14.28
N PRO A 156 -10.83 5.30 14.86
CA PRO A 156 -10.63 4.79 16.22
C PRO A 156 -11.41 5.53 17.32
N ALA A 157 -11.65 6.83 17.16
CA ALA A 157 -12.39 7.62 18.14
C ALA A 157 -13.92 7.57 17.93
N GLY A 158 -14.39 6.94 16.84
CA GLY A 158 -15.80 7.01 16.44
C GLY A 158 -16.23 8.44 16.13
N GLU A 159 -15.30 9.29 15.68
CA GLU A 159 -15.59 10.69 15.38
C GLU A 159 -15.78 10.84 13.87
N TYR A 160 -17.04 10.73 13.43
CA TYR A 160 -17.45 10.95 12.04
C TYR A 160 -17.98 12.37 11.78
N ARG A 161 -17.87 13.29 12.77
CA ARG A 161 -18.38 14.68 12.75
C ARG A 161 -19.79 14.78 12.14
N ASP A 162 -20.78 14.41 12.93
CA ASP A 162 -22.21 14.61 12.64
C ASP A 162 -22.71 13.98 11.33
N CYS A 163 -22.11 12.87 10.91
CA CYS A 163 -22.51 12.12 9.71
C CYS A 163 -23.29 10.82 10.04
N ASP A 164 -23.71 10.67 11.29
CA ASP A 164 -24.47 9.50 11.77
C ASP A 164 -25.98 9.62 11.52
N TRP A 165 -26.42 10.75 10.95
CA TRP A 165 -27.84 11.02 10.76
C TRP A 165 -28.34 10.36 9.47
N LEU A 166 -29.40 9.56 9.61
CA LEU A 166 -30.14 9.03 8.46
C LEU A 166 -30.71 10.19 7.62
N PRO A 167 -30.88 10.03 6.30
CA PRO A 167 -31.49 11.04 5.44
C PRO A 167 -32.83 11.56 5.98
N GLU A 168 -33.66 10.69 6.58
CA GLU A 168 -34.94 11.07 7.18
C GLU A 168 -34.76 11.90 8.46
N GLN A 169 -33.69 11.66 9.22
CA GLN A 169 -33.37 12.45 10.42
C GLN A 169 -32.93 13.86 10.02
N LEU A 170 -32.03 13.98 9.02
CA LEU A 170 -31.59 15.27 8.49
C LEU A 170 -32.70 16.08 7.84
N ALA A 171 -33.65 15.42 7.16
CA ALA A 171 -34.82 16.07 6.59
C ALA A 171 -35.78 16.65 7.64
N ARG A 172 -35.74 16.14 8.87
CA ARG A 172 -36.55 16.62 10.01
C ARG A 172 -35.84 17.67 10.86
N MET A 173 -34.54 17.93 10.62
CA MET A 173 -33.81 18.97 11.34
C MET A 173 -34.13 20.33 10.74
N ASP A 174 -34.64 21.25 11.56
CA ASP A 174 -34.70 22.66 11.20
C ASP A 174 -33.30 23.30 11.24
N ASP A 175 -33.17 24.46 10.62
CA ASP A 175 -31.88 25.14 10.47
C ASP A 175 -31.35 25.68 11.82
N ASP A 176 -32.23 25.96 12.79
CA ASP A 176 -31.86 26.37 14.15
C ASP A 176 -31.26 25.21 14.96
N TRP A 177 -31.77 23.99 14.77
CA TRP A 177 -31.24 22.79 15.38
C TRP A 177 -29.90 22.41 14.75
N ARG A 178 -29.77 22.50 13.42
CA ARG A 178 -28.49 22.31 12.69
C ARG A 178 -27.41 23.30 13.16
N ALA A 179 -27.77 24.55 13.41
CA ALA A 179 -26.86 25.56 13.93
C ALA A 179 -26.45 25.34 15.40
N ASN A 180 -27.35 24.80 16.24
CA ASN A 180 -27.08 24.53 17.66
C ASN A 180 -26.17 23.31 17.90
N ILE A 181 -26.21 22.32 17.01
CA ILE A 181 -25.36 21.10 17.09
C ILE A 181 -24.03 21.24 16.35
N ASP A 182 -23.68 22.45 15.88
CA ASP A 182 -22.45 22.76 15.14
C ASP A 182 -22.20 21.84 13.91
N ILE A 183 -23.27 21.40 13.21
CA ILE A 183 -23.13 20.76 11.90
C ILE A 183 -22.58 21.81 10.92
N ARG A 184 -21.25 21.87 10.81
CA ARG A 184 -20.57 22.73 9.81
C ARG A 184 -20.53 22.09 8.42
N GLY A 185 -21.10 20.89 8.28
CA GLY A 185 -21.02 20.06 7.08
C GLY A 185 -19.58 19.55 6.83
N ILE A 186 -19.46 18.50 6.02
CA ILE A 186 -18.15 18.08 5.55
C ILE A 186 -17.62 19.16 4.60
N GLY A 187 -16.50 19.80 4.98
CA GLY A 187 -15.78 20.73 4.12
C GLY A 187 -15.25 20.04 2.86
N ARG A 188 -14.77 20.80 1.87
CA ARG A 188 -14.28 20.23 0.58
C ARG A 188 -13.09 19.27 0.72
N ASN A 189 -12.40 19.27 1.86
CA ASN A 189 -11.25 18.44 2.16
C ASN A 189 -11.56 17.52 3.34
N LEU A 190 -11.38 16.20 3.16
CA LEU A 190 -11.58 15.21 4.22
C LEU A 190 -10.30 14.41 4.48
N PHE A 191 -9.89 14.37 5.75
CA PHE A 191 -8.91 13.44 6.27
C PHE A 191 -9.62 12.26 6.93
N VAL A 192 -9.39 11.04 6.46
CA VAL A 192 -9.85 9.83 7.15
C VAL A 192 -8.65 9.13 7.75
N ARG A 193 -8.75 8.86 9.04
CA ARG A 193 -7.68 8.27 9.82
C ARG A 193 -8.15 6.95 10.43
N GLY A 194 -7.45 5.88 10.13
CA GLY A 194 -7.79 4.54 10.61
C GLY A 194 -7.07 4.01 11.84
N ARG A 195 -5.93 4.61 12.25
CA ARG A 195 -5.16 4.17 13.42
C ARG A 195 -4.88 5.31 14.42
N PRO A 196 -4.94 5.07 15.75
CA PRO A 196 -4.78 6.10 16.77
C PRO A 196 -3.34 6.68 16.84
N LEU A 197 -3.14 7.83 17.53
CA LEU A 197 -1.79 8.40 17.78
C LEU A 197 -1.07 7.72 18.94
N ASP A 198 -1.80 6.98 19.76
CA ASP A 198 -1.26 6.43 21.00
C ASP A 198 -0.23 5.33 20.68
N THR A 199 0.90 5.37 21.39
CA THR A 199 1.95 4.35 21.32
C THR A 199 1.48 3.02 21.90
N ASN A 200 0.37 3.02 22.66
CA ASN A 200 -0.39 1.82 22.94
C ASN A 200 -1.48 1.65 21.86
N PRO A 201 -1.27 0.77 20.86
CA PRO A 201 -2.23 0.56 19.80
C PRO A 201 -3.57 0.01 20.29
N TYR A 202 -3.74 -0.34 21.57
CA TYR A 202 -4.98 -0.87 22.15
C TYR A 202 -5.58 -0.01 23.26
N ALA A 203 -4.96 1.13 23.59
CA ALA A 203 -5.32 1.87 24.81
C ALA A 203 -6.76 2.40 24.84
N LYS A 204 -7.41 2.64 23.68
CA LYS A 204 -8.78 3.20 23.65
C LYS A 204 -9.56 2.85 22.37
N TYR A 205 -9.70 1.56 22.03
CA TYR A 205 -10.77 1.13 21.10
C TYR A 205 -12.11 1.06 21.84
N HIS A 206 -12.66 2.22 22.20
CA HIS A 206 -14.07 2.28 22.57
C HIS A 206 -14.85 2.53 21.27
N VAL A 207 -15.46 1.47 20.73
CA VAL A 207 -16.27 1.59 19.53
C VAL A 207 -17.53 2.36 19.89
N LYS A 208 -17.63 3.61 19.45
CA LYS A 208 -18.77 4.48 19.77
C LYS A 208 -20.08 4.00 19.13
N ASP A 209 -20.00 3.15 18.11
CA ASP A 209 -21.15 2.68 17.32
C ASP A 209 -21.10 1.17 17.02
N ALA A 210 -20.30 0.41 17.79
CA ALA A 210 -20.42 -1.05 17.74
C ALA A 210 -21.83 -1.37 18.18
N PRO A 211 -22.52 -2.29 17.47
CA PRO A 211 -23.83 -2.63 17.91
C PRO A 211 -23.76 -3.25 19.32
N ALA A 212 -24.44 -2.63 20.28
CA ALA A 212 -24.34 -2.95 21.70
C ALA A 212 -24.68 -4.43 22.00
N PHE A 213 -25.30 -5.15 21.07
CA PHE A 213 -25.55 -6.57 21.20
C PHE A 213 -24.33 -7.47 21.11
N TRP A 214 -23.24 -7.04 20.46
CA TRP A 214 -22.00 -7.83 20.39
C TRP A 214 -21.10 -7.67 21.62
N SER A 215 -21.43 -6.76 22.54
CA SER A 215 -20.58 -6.45 23.70
C SER A 215 -20.80 -7.38 24.90
N SER A 216 -21.88 -8.16 24.93
CA SER A 216 -22.13 -9.12 26.02
C SER A 216 -22.94 -10.34 25.58
N PRO A 217 -22.75 -11.52 26.22
CA PRO A 217 -23.58 -12.69 25.98
C PRO A 217 -25.07 -12.44 26.21
N GLN A 218 -25.42 -11.59 27.18
CA GLN A 218 -26.81 -11.23 27.46
C GLN A 218 -27.45 -10.51 26.26
N ASN A 219 -26.74 -9.54 25.69
CA ASN A 219 -27.28 -8.78 24.58
C ASN A 219 -27.32 -9.62 23.28
N ARG A 220 -26.39 -10.57 23.09
CA ARG A 220 -26.45 -11.55 21.99
C ARG A 220 -27.65 -12.48 22.10
N ASN A 221 -27.93 -13.01 23.29
CA ASN A 221 -29.12 -13.83 23.54
C ASN A 221 -30.41 -13.03 23.29
N HIS A 222 -30.44 -11.76 23.69
CA HIS A 222 -31.57 -10.89 23.41
C HIS A 222 -31.79 -10.69 21.91
N LEU A 223 -30.72 -10.42 21.15
CA LEU A 223 -30.81 -10.29 19.70
C LEU A 223 -31.25 -11.61 19.05
N ARG A 224 -30.74 -12.76 19.52
CA ARG A 224 -31.17 -14.08 19.05
C ARG A 224 -32.67 -14.29 19.26
N ALA A 225 -33.19 -13.96 20.43
CA ALA A 225 -34.62 -14.04 20.72
C ALA A 225 -35.45 -13.11 19.82
N ILE A 226 -34.97 -11.88 19.56
CA ILE A 226 -35.61 -10.96 18.61
C ILE A 226 -35.66 -11.57 17.21
N SER A 227 -34.55 -12.13 16.73
CA SER A 227 -34.49 -12.75 15.40
C SER A 227 -35.37 -13.99 15.28
N GLU A 228 -35.43 -14.83 16.31
CA GLU A 228 -36.33 -16.00 16.35
C GLU A 228 -37.79 -15.55 16.24
N THR A 229 -38.17 -14.51 16.98
CA THR A 229 -39.52 -13.91 16.91
C THR A 229 -39.81 -13.34 15.50
N LEU A 230 -38.86 -12.59 14.91
CA LEU A 230 -39.02 -12.02 13.57
C LEU A 230 -39.11 -13.09 12.47
N CYS A 231 -38.49 -14.25 12.67
CA CYS A 231 -38.55 -15.39 11.75
C CYS A 231 -39.91 -16.10 11.80
N GLU A 232 -40.54 -16.17 12.98
CA GLU A 232 -41.91 -16.70 13.12
C GLU A 232 -42.92 -15.84 12.36
N ASP A 233 -42.74 -14.52 12.39
CA ASP A 233 -43.64 -13.56 11.74
C ASP A 233 -43.41 -13.39 10.23
N ASN A 234 -42.25 -13.81 9.69
CA ASN A 234 -41.92 -13.63 8.28
C ASN A 234 -40.98 -14.70 7.73
N SER A 235 -41.53 -15.62 6.93
CA SER A 235 -40.79 -16.74 6.34
C SER A 235 -39.61 -16.33 5.46
N ASN A 236 -39.64 -15.13 4.85
CA ASN A 236 -38.57 -14.67 3.97
C ASN A 236 -37.33 -14.20 4.76
N LEU A 237 -37.50 -13.78 6.02
CA LEU A 237 -36.38 -13.33 6.86
C LEU A 237 -35.54 -14.51 7.37
N ILE A 238 -36.09 -15.74 7.37
CA ILE A 238 -35.39 -16.94 7.82
C ILE A 238 -34.08 -17.13 7.04
N GLU A 239 -34.10 -16.93 5.73
CA GLU A 239 -32.91 -17.11 4.88
C GLU A 239 -31.84 -16.03 5.13
N ASP A 240 -32.27 -14.78 5.37
CA ASP A 240 -31.39 -13.66 5.69
C ASP A 240 -30.72 -13.86 7.06
N PHE A 241 -31.49 -14.27 8.07
CA PHE A 241 -31.01 -14.53 9.42
C PHE A 241 -30.18 -15.81 9.55
N ALA A 242 -30.41 -16.82 8.71
CA ALA A 242 -29.68 -18.09 8.77
C ALA A 242 -28.15 -17.90 8.71
N ARG A 243 -27.69 -16.89 7.97
CA ARG A 243 -26.26 -16.52 7.89
C ARG A 243 -25.73 -16.00 9.21
N PHE A 244 -26.44 -15.04 9.78
CA PHE A 244 -26.11 -14.41 11.05
C PHE A 244 -26.08 -15.46 12.18
N HIS A 245 -27.12 -16.29 12.30
CA HIS A 245 -27.21 -17.33 13.31
C HIS A 245 -26.07 -18.35 13.22
N ARG A 246 -25.68 -18.76 11.99
CA ARG A 246 -24.54 -19.67 11.80
C ARG A 246 -23.23 -19.10 12.32
N ASP A 247 -22.99 -17.80 12.17
CA ASP A 247 -21.75 -17.18 12.65
C ASP A 247 -21.80 -16.98 14.19
N GLU A 248 -22.99 -16.71 14.76
CA GLU A 248 -23.21 -16.65 16.22
C GLU A 248 -23.02 -18.01 16.93
N GLU A 249 -23.48 -19.11 16.33
CA GLU A 249 -23.22 -20.47 16.82
C GLU A 249 -21.72 -20.77 16.86
N LYS A 250 -21.00 -20.48 15.76
CA LYS A 250 -19.54 -20.67 15.69
C LYS A 250 -18.79 -19.81 16.71
N LEU A 251 -19.21 -18.56 16.92
CA LEU A 251 -18.64 -17.72 17.96
C LEU A 251 -18.78 -18.35 19.35
N THR A 252 -19.97 -18.88 19.65
CA THR A 252 -20.24 -19.59 20.91
C THR A 252 -19.35 -20.81 21.06
N GLU A 253 -19.13 -21.58 19.99
CA GLU A 253 -18.23 -22.74 19.97
C GLU A 253 -16.78 -22.34 20.26
N ILE A 254 -16.28 -21.27 19.62
CA ILE A 254 -14.92 -20.73 19.80
C ILE A 254 -14.72 -20.29 21.25
N GLU A 255 -15.63 -19.48 21.79
CA GLU A 255 -15.56 -19.01 23.18
C GLU A 255 -15.61 -20.17 24.18
N THR A 256 -16.42 -21.20 23.90
CA THR A 256 -16.51 -22.41 24.72
C THR A 256 -15.23 -23.25 24.64
N ALA A 257 -14.65 -23.41 23.45
CA ALA A 257 -13.37 -24.09 23.26
C ALA A 257 -12.25 -23.37 24.01
N TRP A 258 -12.22 -22.03 23.93
CA TRP A 258 -11.29 -21.19 24.68
C TRP A 258 -11.46 -21.37 26.20
N ARG A 259 -12.69 -21.27 26.71
CA ARG A 259 -12.98 -21.45 28.15
C ARG A 259 -12.51 -22.82 28.65
N ARG A 260 -12.81 -23.89 27.92
CA ARG A 260 -12.32 -25.25 28.23
C ARG A 260 -10.79 -25.33 28.20
N GLY A 261 -10.14 -24.65 27.27
CA GLY A 261 -8.68 -24.56 27.22
C GLY A 261 -8.10 -23.87 28.46
N HIS A 262 -8.74 -22.79 28.91
CA HIS A 262 -8.36 -22.03 30.10
C HIS A 262 -8.48 -22.87 31.38
N GLU A 263 -9.59 -23.60 31.52
CA GLU A 263 -9.82 -24.55 32.62
C GLU A 263 -8.75 -25.64 32.65
N LYS A 264 -8.39 -26.22 31.49
CA LYS A 264 -7.31 -27.21 31.38
C LYS A 264 -5.94 -26.67 31.79
N MET A 265 -5.70 -25.38 31.59
CA MET A 265 -4.46 -24.70 31.99
C MET A 265 -4.47 -24.26 33.47
N GLY A 266 -5.52 -24.56 34.23
CA GLY A 266 -5.65 -24.18 35.64
C GLY A 266 -5.85 -22.68 35.85
N LEU A 267 -6.27 -21.95 34.81
CA LEU A 267 -6.47 -20.51 34.87
C LEU A 267 -7.92 -20.19 35.27
N ALA A 268 -8.12 -19.18 36.12
CA ALA A 268 -9.43 -18.83 36.66
C ALA A 268 -10.45 -18.49 35.56
N PRO A 269 -11.76 -18.79 35.73
CA PRO A 269 -12.80 -18.37 34.80
C PRO A 269 -12.81 -16.83 34.71
N ILE A 270 -12.86 -16.31 33.49
CA ILE A 270 -12.74 -14.87 33.24
C ILE A 270 -14.03 -14.18 33.70
N ALA A 271 -13.90 -13.23 34.63
CA ALA A 271 -15.00 -12.39 35.09
C ALA A 271 -15.49 -11.48 33.94
N LYS A 272 -16.79 -11.14 33.98
CA LYS A 272 -17.55 -10.37 32.97
C LYS A 272 -16.94 -9.03 32.51
N ASP A 273 -15.97 -8.48 33.25
CA ASP A 273 -15.40 -7.14 33.01
C ASP A 273 -13.87 -7.14 32.75
N ALA A 274 -13.24 -8.30 32.59
CA ALA A 274 -11.79 -8.43 32.80
C ALA A 274 -10.88 -8.26 31.56
N ASP A 275 -11.41 -8.10 30.35
CA ASP A 275 -10.57 -7.73 29.20
C ASP A 275 -10.87 -6.29 28.77
N LYS A 276 -10.09 -5.35 29.33
CA LYS A 276 -10.05 -3.93 28.91
C LYS A 276 -9.52 -3.75 27.46
N ARG A 277 -9.39 -4.84 26.71
CA ARG A 277 -8.94 -4.86 25.33
C ARG A 277 -10.18 -4.74 24.45
N GLY A 278 -10.29 -3.63 23.73
CA GLY A 278 -11.41 -3.43 22.81
C GLY A 278 -11.40 -4.48 21.69
N ASN A 279 -12.58 -4.82 21.19
CA ASN A 279 -12.79 -5.76 20.09
C ASN A 279 -12.23 -5.14 18.78
N ILE A 280 -11.04 -5.54 18.35
CA ILE A 280 -10.26 -4.89 17.28
C ILE A 280 -10.92 -5.10 15.92
N TYR A 281 -11.19 -6.35 15.55
CA TYR A 281 -11.81 -6.70 14.27
C TYR A 281 -13.21 -6.12 14.18
N LEU A 282 -13.98 -6.25 15.27
CA LEU A 282 -15.30 -5.67 15.36
C LEU A 282 -15.24 -4.14 15.22
N ALA A 283 -14.28 -3.47 15.84
CA ALA A 283 -14.07 -2.03 15.70
C ALA A 283 -13.79 -1.66 14.24
N GLU A 284 -12.78 -2.28 13.63
CA GLU A 284 -12.38 -2.03 12.23
C GLU A 284 -13.54 -2.27 11.25
N MET A 285 -14.33 -3.33 11.46
CA MET A 285 -15.52 -3.63 10.65
C MET A 285 -16.61 -2.57 10.87
N SER A 286 -16.85 -2.19 12.13
CA SER A 286 -17.87 -1.21 12.50
C SER A 286 -17.54 0.21 12.03
N TYR A 287 -16.28 0.52 11.70
CA TYR A 287 -15.89 1.83 11.18
C TYR A 287 -16.17 2.04 9.69
N ASN A 288 -16.13 0.96 8.92
CA ASN A 288 -16.29 1.05 7.46
C ASN A 288 -17.73 1.43 7.06
N ILE A 289 -18.74 1.01 7.83
CA ILE A 289 -20.15 1.29 7.51
C ILE A 289 -20.51 2.76 7.73
N PRO A 290 -20.26 3.39 8.89
CA PRO A 290 -20.49 4.82 9.09
C PRO A 290 -19.67 5.67 8.13
N MET A 291 -18.42 5.30 7.83
CA MET A 291 -17.61 5.99 6.82
C MET A 291 -18.28 5.98 5.45
N LEU A 292 -18.72 4.81 4.95
CA LEU A 292 -19.39 4.70 3.65
C LEU A 292 -20.75 5.43 3.63
N ARG A 293 -21.51 5.39 4.74
CA ARG A 293 -22.75 6.18 4.93
C ARG A 293 -22.48 7.68 4.77
N SER A 294 -21.52 8.18 5.54
CA SER A 294 -21.10 9.58 5.53
C SER A 294 -20.69 10.03 4.14
N LEU A 295 -19.88 9.22 3.44
CA LEU A 295 -19.43 9.52 2.08
C LEU A 295 -20.57 9.42 1.06
N SER A 296 -21.51 8.50 1.22
CA SER A 296 -22.70 8.43 0.36
C SER A 296 -23.52 9.72 0.41
N GLN A 297 -23.58 10.33 1.59
CA GLN A 297 -24.42 11.50 1.85
C GLN A 297 -23.73 12.81 1.45
N TYR A 298 -22.45 12.93 1.79
CA TYR A 298 -21.71 14.20 1.67
C TYR A 298 -20.56 14.15 0.66
N GLY A 299 -20.19 12.97 0.16
CA GLY A 299 -19.06 12.78 -0.76
C GLY A 299 -19.19 13.58 -2.07
N GLY A 300 -20.42 13.92 -2.47
CA GLY A 300 -20.68 14.81 -3.60
C GLY A 300 -20.01 16.19 -3.52
N ALA A 301 -19.77 16.69 -2.30
CA ALA A 301 -19.11 17.98 -2.06
C ALA A 301 -17.58 17.89 -1.95
N LEU A 302 -17.03 16.68 -1.84
CA LEU A 302 -15.60 16.47 -1.61
C LEU A 302 -14.78 16.70 -2.88
N VAL A 303 -13.79 17.58 -2.76
CA VAL A 303 -12.76 17.83 -3.79
C VAL A 303 -11.46 17.11 -3.44
N SER A 304 -11.19 16.91 -2.16
CA SER A 304 -9.98 16.27 -1.67
C SER A 304 -10.26 15.25 -0.58
N LEU A 305 -9.63 14.07 -0.68
CA LEU A 305 -9.78 12.96 0.25
C LEU A 305 -8.41 12.33 0.52
N GLN A 306 -8.08 12.18 1.80
CA GLN A 306 -6.86 11.52 2.26
C GLN A 306 -7.24 10.36 3.18
N LEU A 307 -6.90 9.14 2.78
CA LEU A 307 -7.13 7.90 3.51
C LEU A 307 -5.82 7.46 4.15
N HIS A 308 -5.67 7.61 5.47
CA HIS A 308 -4.45 7.27 6.18
C HIS A 308 -4.68 6.09 7.14
N GLU A 309 -3.99 4.99 6.88
CA GLU A 309 -4.01 3.75 7.67
C GLU A 309 -5.42 3.22 7.91
N VAL A 310 -6.32 3.39 6.94
CA VAL A 310 -7.71 2.93 7.04
C VAL A 310 -7.73 1.38 7.08
N PRO A 311 -8.30 0.77 8.13
CA PRO A 311 -8.35 -0.68 8.27
C PRO A 311 -9.32 -1.29 7.27
N MET A 312 -9.04 -2.53 6.83
CA MET A 312 -9.86 -3.24 5.84
C MET A 312 -10.11 -2.46 4.53
N MET A 313 -9.27 -1.48 4.21
CA MET A 313 -9.33 -0.75 2.95
C MET A 313 -8.71 -1.60 1.85
N ASP A 314 -9.53 -2.12 0.93
CA ASP A 314 -9.11 -2.79 -0.30
C ASP A 314 -9.59 -2.02 -1.54
N LEU A 315 -9.30 -2.54 -2.73
CA LEU A 315 -9.67 -1.93 -4.01
C LEU A 315 -11.19 -1.74 -4.18
N ARG A 316 -12.00 -2.61 -3.57
CA ARG A 316 -13.46 -2.58 -3.72
C ARG A 316 -14.06 -1.50 -2.83
N ILE A 317 -13.59 -1.38 -1.59
CA ILE A 317 -13.96 -0.26 -0.71
C ILE A 317 -13.52 1.06 -1.35
N LEU A 318 -12.32 1.13 -1.94
CA LEU A 318 -11.86 2.32 -2.64
C LEU A 318 -12.77 2.68 -3.83
N GLU A 319 -13.18 1.69 -4.62
CA GLU A 319 -14.10 1.88 -5.75
C GLU A 319 -15.48 2.39 -5.30
N LEU A 320 -15.99 1.90 -4.17
CA LEU A 320 -17.19 2.42 -3.54
C LEU A 320 -17.00 3.87 -3.11
N ILE A 321 -15.94 4.18 -2.35
CA ILE A 321 -15.63 5.56 -1.93
C ILE A 321 -15.57 6.52 -3.12
N LEU A 322 -14.89 6.15 -4.20
CA LEU A 322 -14.79 7.00 -5.39
C LEU A 322 -16.11 7.15 -6.15
N SER A 323 -17.02 6.18 -6.02
CA SER A 323 -18.39 6.29 -6.52
C SER A 323 -19.25 7.26 -5.70
N ALA A 324 -18.99 7.37 -4.39
CA ALA A 324 -19.63 8.36 -3.50
C ALA A 324 -19.12 9.79 -3.71
N CYS A 325 -17.89 9.93 -4.22
CA CYS A 325 -17.19 11.21 -4.34
C CYS A 325 -17.00 11.61 -5.81
N PRO A 326 -18.07 11.97 -6.57
CA PRO A 326 -17.97 12.27 -8.00
C PRO A 326 -17.22 13.56 -8.35
N ALA A 327 -17.08 14.49 -7.40
CA ALA A 327 -16.39 15.78 -7.59
C ALA A 327 -14.90 15.77 -7.18
N LEU A 328 -14.42 14.67 -6.58
CA LEU A 328 -13.02 14.50 -6.15
C LEU A 328 -12.01 14.80 -7.26
N GLU A 329 -11.00 15.60 -6.92
CA GLU A 329 -9.85 15.92 -7.78
C GLU A 329 -8.52 15.43 -7.16
N ILE A 330 -8.46 15.30 -5.83
CA ILE A 330 -7.26 14.90 -5.10
C ILE A 330 -7.59 13.66 -4.26
N LEU A 331 -6.84 12.59 -4.49
CA LEU A 331 -6.93 11.36 -3.72
C LEU A 331 -5.57 11.04 -3.11
N GLY A 332 -5.53 10.84 -1.81
CA GLY A 332 -4.39 10.27 -1.12
C GLY A 332 -4.75 8.98 -0.39
N ILE A 333 -3.87 7.99 -0.52
CA ILE A 333 -3.97 6.68 0.10
C ILE A 333 -2.61 6.42 0.74
N ASP A 334 -2.57 6.38 2.07
CA ASP A 334 -1.35 6.22 2.84
C ASP A 334 -1.47 5.02 3.78
N LYS A 335 -0.63 4.00 3.58
CA LYS A 335 -0.52 2.79 4.42
C LYS A 335 -1.86 2.11 4.75
N CYS A 336 -2.84 2.21 3.85
CA CYS A 336 -4.11 1.51 3.97
C CYS A 336 -3.88 0.00 4.02
N GLU A 337 -4.55 -0.70 4.95
CA GLU A 337 -4.08 -2.00 5.42
C GLU A 337 -4.04 -3.11 4.37
N LEU A 338 -5.02 -3.15 3.45
CA LEU A 338 -5.10 -4.20 2.42
C LEU A 338 -4.64 -3.71 1.04
N LEU A 339 -4.11 -2.48 0.94
CA LEU A 339 -3.56 -1.93 -0.29
C LEU A 339 -2.03 -1.97 -0.26
N HIS A 340 -1.45 -2.73 -1.18
CA HIS A 340 -0.02 -2.91 -1.34
C HIS A 340 0.47 -2.42 -2.70
N VAL A 341 1.78 -2.45 -2.96
CA VAL A 341 2.36 -1.83 -4.15
C VAL A 341 1.80 -2.35 -5.48
N ALA A 342 1.40 -3.62 -5.55
CA ALA A 342 0.83 -4.20 -6.77
C ALA A 342 -0.58 -3.67 -7.10
N ASP A 343 -1.21 -2.92 -6.19
CA ASP A 343 -2.54 -2.34 -6.40
C ASP A 343 -2.51 -0.99 -7.10
N ILE A 344 -1.33 -0.38 -7.32
CA ILE A 344 -1.24 0.91 -8.02
C ILE A 344 -1.87 0.87 -9.42
N ASN A 345 -1.69 -0.24 -10.16
CA ASN A 345 -2.26 -0.38 -11.50
C ASN A 345 -3.81 -0.48 -11.45
N PRO A 346 -4.41 -1.36 -10.62
CA PRO A 346 -5.85 -1.35 -10.38
C PRO A 346 -6.40 -0.01 -9.84
N ILE A 347 -5.66 0.70 -8.98
CA ILE A 347 -6.07 2.03 -8.47
C ILE A 347 -6.20 3.03 -9.64
N LEU A 348 -5.24 3.02 -10.57
CA LEU A 348 -5.31 3.85 -11.78
C LEU A 348 -6.49 3.46 -12.67
N ASP A 349 -6.81 2.17 -12.81
CA ASP A 349 -7.98 1.70 -13.55
C ASP A 349 -9.29 2.18 -12.91
N ILE A 350 -9.42 2.08 -11.58
CA ILE A 350 -10.58 2.60 -10.84
C ILE A 350 -10.70 4.13 -11.04
N ALA A 351 -9.59 4.86 -10.92
CA ALA A 351 -9.57 6.31 -11.11
C ALA A 351 -9.99 6.70 -12.53
N PHE A 352 -9.53 5.97 -13.54
CA PHE A 352 -9.89 6.18 -14.94
C PHE A 352 -11.36 5.89 -15.22
N ARG A 353 -11.88 4.73 -14.77
CA ARG A 353 -13.31 4.37 -14.86
C ARG A 353 -14.19 5.46 -14.27
N ARG A 354 -13.82 5.91 -13.07
CA ARG A 354 -14.53 6.99 -12.38
C ARG A 354 -14.49 8.28 -13.19
N ALA A 355 -13.34 8.66 -13.75
CA ALA A 355 -13.24 9.85 -14.58
C ALA A 355 -14.10 9.79 -15.85
N LYS A 356 -14.21 8.61 -16.49
CA LYS A 356 -15.16 8.37 -17.59
C LYS A 356 -16.61 8.56 -17.16
N LYS A 357 -16.98 8.00 -15.99
CA LYS A 357 -18.35 8.04 -15.47
C LYS A 357 -18.78 9.44 -15.03
N THR A 358 -17.90 10.21 -14.40
CA THR A 358 -18.24 11.52 -13.80
C THR A 358 -17.84 12.71 -14.66
N GLY A 359 -17.00 12.51 -15.68
CA GLY A 359 -16.37 13.59 -16.45
C GLY A 359 -15.31 14.38 -15.67
N LYS A 360 -14.98 13.98 -14.44
CA LYS A 360 -13.99 14.65 -13.57
C LYS A 360 -12.74 13.79 -13.40
N LYS A 361 -11.60 14.29 -13.85
CA LYS A 361 -10.30 13.64 -13.69
C LYS A 361 -9.71 13.93 -12.32
N LEU A 362 -8.96 12.96 -11.75
CA LEU A 362 -8.08 13.25 -10.62
C LEU A 362 -6.91 14.10 -11.13
N ARG A 363 -6.68 15.23 -10.48
CA ARG A 363 -5.49 16.08 -10.69
C ARG A 363 -4.29 15.56 -9.92
N LYS A 364 -4.52 14.89 -8.79
CA LYS A 364 -3.45 14.35 -7.95
C LYS A 364 -3.84 13.02 -7.32
N LEU A 365 -2.94 12.04 -7.42
CA LEU A 365 -3.00 10.77 -6.71
C LEU A 365 -1.74 10.60 -5.88
N GLN A 366 -1.87 10.59 -4.56
CA GLN A 366 -0.80 10.21 -3.64
C GLN A 366 -1.04 8.77 -3.21
N PHE A 367 -0.10 7.87 -3.49
CA PHE A 367 -0.17 6.49 -3.04
C PHE A 367 1.09 6.13 -2.27
N TYR A 368 0.95 5.88 -0.98
CA TYR A 368 1.96 5.21 -0.17
C TYR A 368 1.41 3.82 0.17
N PRO A 369 1.92 2.75 -0.44
CA PRO A 369 1.45 1.40 -0.17
C PRO A 369 1.66 1.04 1.30
N ARG A 370 0.93 0.04 1.78
CA ARG A 370 1.32 -0.60 3.04
C ARG A 370 2.79 -1.01 2.99
N SER A 371 3.50 -0.66 4.06
CA SER A 371 4.91 -0.97 4.21
C SER A 371 5.21 -1.43 5.62
N TYR A 372 6.27 -2.21 5.76
CA TYR A 372 6.74 -2.77 7.03
C TYR A 372 8.07 -2.12 7.41
N THR A 373 8.00 -0.83 7.79
CA THR A 373 9.17 0.02 8.06
C THR A 373 9.56 0.09 9.53
N GLU A 374 8.65 -0.20 10.46
CA GLU A 374 8.99 -0.13 11.89
C GLU A 374 9.93 -1.27 12.31
N PRO A 375 10.87 -1.03 13.24
CA PRO A 375 11.72 -2.07 13.80
C PRO A 375 10.86 -3.03 14.63
N ALA A 376 10.27 -4.01 13.96
CA ALA A 376 9.43 -5.01 14.60
C ALA A 376 10.29 -6.13 15.15
N HIS A 377 9.91 -6.60 16.35
CA HIS A 377 10.44 -7.83 16.92
C HIS A 377 10.14 -9.02 16.01
N ASN A 378 10.99 -10.05 16.09
CA ASN A 378 10.81 -11.34 15.42
C ASN A 378 10.74 -11.29 13.89
N ARG A 379 11.33 -10.25 13.23
CA ARG A 379 11.50 -10.26 11.77
C ARG A 379 12.86 -10.85 11.36
N THR A 380 12.86 -11.66 10.32
CA THR A 380 14.04 -12.29 9.72
C THR A 380 14.88 -11.31 8.91
N GLY A 381 14.32 -10.14 8.60
CA GLY A 381 14.95 -9.08 7.83
C GLY A 381 13.98 -7.93 7.56
N THR A 382 14.52 -6.81 7.14
CA THR A 382 13.76 -5.62 6.77
C THR A 382 13.42 -5.68 5.28
N HIS A 383 12.24 -6.22 4.96
CA HIS A 383 11.77 -6.46 3.59
C HIS A 383 10.93 -5.32 3.00
N VAL A 384 10.33 -4.47 3.85
CA VAL A 384 9.49 -3.30 3.51
C VAL A 384 8.18 -3.61 2.77
N LEU A 385 8.21 -4.39 1.68
CA LEU A 385 7.01 -4.74 0.89
C LEU A 385 6.13 -5.78 1.57
N SER A 386 6.76 -6.69 2.30
CA SER A 386 6.14 -7.88 2.87
C SER A 386 6.68 -8.09 4.27
N TRP A 387 5.93 -8.82 5.09
CA TRP A 387 6.41 -9.19 6.42
C TRP A 387 7.43 -10.31 6.35
N ASN A 388 7.10 -11.29 5.51
CA ASN A 388 7.94 -12.44 5.22
C ASN A 388 8.64 -12.23 3.87
N PRO A 389 9.83 -12.81 3.67
CA PRO A 389 10.42 -12.86 2.33
C PRO A 389 9.49 -13.63 1.37
N LEU A 390 9.34 -13.12 0.15
CA LEU A 390 8.44 -13.67 -0.86
C LEU A 390 9.17 -14.73 -1.70
N LYS A 391 8.41 -15.65 -2.30
CA LYS A 391 9.01 -16.68 -3.18
C LYS A 391 9.38 -16.15 -4.56
N THR A 392 8.88 -14.97 -4.93
CA THR A 392 9.14 -14.35 -6.23
C THR A 392 10.36 -13.42 -6.19
N ASN A 393 10.86 -13.03 -7.36
CA ASN A 393 11.86 -11.98 -7.48
C ASN A 393 11.18 -10.60 -7.29
N VAL A 394 11.19 -10.14 -6.05
CA VAL A 394 10.55 -8.89 -5.61
C VAL A 394 11.07 -7.68 -6.38
N GLU A 395 12.38 -7.54 -6.57
CA GLU A 395 12.97 -6.39 -7.26
C GLU A 395 12.44 -6.28 -8.70
N THR A 396 12.49 -7.36 -9.47
CA THR A 396 12.03 -7.35 -10.86
C THR A 396 10.51 -7.20 -10.96
N GLY A 397 9.74 -7.92 -10.13
CA GLY A 397 8.28 -7.79 -10.10
C GLY A 397 7.83 -6.37 -9.77
N LEU A 398 8.51 -5.72 -8.82
CA LEU A 398 8.27 -4.33 -8.45
C LEU A 398 8.58 -3.37 -9.60
N LEU A 399 9.76 -3.46 -10.20
CA LEU A 399 10.16 -2.53 -11.26
C LEU A 399 9.23 -2.63 -12.49
N ILE A 400 8.80 -3.83 -12.86
CA ILE A 400 7.81 -4.01 -13.94
C ILE A 400 6.44 -3.44 -13.53
N THR A 401 6.02 -3.64 -12.28
CA THR A 401 4.77 -3.05 -11.75
C THR A 401 4.79 -1.52 -11.80
N VAL A 402 5.91 -0.92 -11.38
CA VAL A 402 6.13 0.54 -11.39
C VAL A 402 6.22 1.06 -12.82
N PHE A 403 6.93 0.36 -13.71
CA PHE A 403 6.98 0.69 -15.14
C PHE A 403 5.56 0.77 -15.71
N TRP A 404 4.74 -0.25 -15.47
CA TRP A 404 3.36 -0.28 -15.94
C TRP A 404 2.51 0.85 -15.36
N ALA A 405 2.68 1.14 -14.07
CA ALA A 405 1.98 2.23 -13.40
C ALA A 405 2.32 3.60 -14.01
N ILE A 406 3.61 3.84 -14.34
CA ILE A 406 4.05 5.07 -15.00
C ILE A 406 3.38 5.21 -16.37
N LEU A 407 3.39 4.15 -17.18
CA LEU A 407 2.79 4.17 -18.52
C LEU A 407 1.29 4.47 -18.48
N ARG A 408 0.60 4.12 -17.40
CA ARG A 408 -0.82 4.43 -17.19
C ARG A 408 -1.06 5.80 -16.61
N ALA A 409 -0.22 6.23 -15.67
CA ALA A 409 -0.39 7.49 -14.97
C ALA A 409 -0.09 8.71 -15.85
N VAL A 410 0.92 8.63 -16.74
CA VAL A 410 1.31 9.71 -17.66
C VAL A 410 0.15 10.20 -18.54
N PRO A 411 -0.56 9.37 -19.32
CA PRO A 411 -1.70 9.84 -20.12
C PRO A 411 -2.88 10.33 -19.29
N MET A 412 -2.95 9.96 -18.00
CA MET A 412 -3.93 10.48 -17.05
C MET A 412 -3.53 11.83 -16.45
N GLY A 413 -2.30 12.32 -16.69
CA GLY A 413 -1.76 13.53 -16.08
C GLY A 413 -1.40 13.36 -14.60
N ILE A 414 -1.15 12.12 -14.16
CA ILE A 414 -0.84 11.79 -12.76
C ILE A 414 0.67 11.57 -12.61
N ASP A 415 1.29 12.33 -11.71
CA ASP A 415 2.68 12.14 -11.32
C ASP A 415 2.81 11.22 -10.10
N LEU A 416 3.40 10.05 -10.29
CA LEU A 416 3.62 9.06 -9.24
C LEU A 416 5.02 9.14 -8.61
N VAL A 417 6.06 9.52 -9.37
CA VAL A 417 7.45 9.16 -9.03
C VAL A 417 8.42 10.33 -8.97
N SER A 418 7.96 11.56 -9.25
CA SER A 418 8.78 12.75 -9.08
C SER A 418 9.19 12.96 -7.62
N ARG A 419 10.19 13.81 -7.43
CA ARG A 419 10.69 14.16 -6.10
C ARG A 419 9.56 14.65 -5.19
N GLY A 420 9.48 14.05 -4.00
CA GLY A 420 8.48 14.42 -2.99
C GLY A 420 7.20 13.59 -3.04
N GLN A 421 6.92 12.87 -4.13
CA GLN A 421 5.74 12.00 -4.20
C GLN A 421 5.82 10.86 -3.19
N HIS A 422 4.69 10.52 -2.58
CA HIS A 422 4.61 9.47 -1.56
C HIS A 422 5.02 8.11 -2.11
N PHE A 423 4.62 7.79 -3.35
CA PHE A 423 5.00 6.54 -3.98
C PHE A 423 6.51 6.48 -4.21
N ARG A 424 7.13 7.60 -4.60
CA ARG A 424 8.60 7.70 -4.70
C ARG A 424 9.29 7.49 -3.36
N GLN A 425 8.77 8.09 -2.27
CA GLN A 425 9.31 7.90 -0.93
C GLN A 425 9.26 6.43 -0.49
N PHE A 426 8.16 5.73 -0.80
CA PHE A 426 8.04 4.29 -0.57
C PHE A 426 9.09 3.51 -1.39
N LEU A 427 9.22 3.79 -2.68
CA LEU A 427 10.17 3.12 -3.56
C LEU A 427 11.60 3.24 -3.04
N ASP A 428 12.01 4.43 -2.58
CA ASP A 428 13.33 4.67 -2.02
C ASP A 428 13.62 3.80 -0.77
N LEU A 429 12.60 3.30 -0.07
CA LEU A 429 12.75 2.40 1.08
C LEU A 429 12.82 0.92 0.73
N VAL A 430 12.53 0.52 -0.51
CA VAL A 430 12.50 -0.90 -0.88
C VAL A 430 13.91 -1.49 -0.94
N PRO A 431 14.18 -2.67 -0.31
CA PRO A 431 15.48 -3.34 -0.38
C PRO A 431 15.91 -3.62 -1.82
N MET A 432 16.97 -2.92 -2.24
CA MET A 432 17.67 -3.15 -3.50
C MET A 432 19.03 -2.47 -3.49
N ARG A 433 19.88 -2.79 -4.47
CA ARG A 433 21.15 -2.06 -4.66
C ARG A 433 20.89 -0.54 -4.66
N PRO A 434 21.55 0.24 -3.80
CA PRO A 434 21.32 1.67 -3.73
C PRO A 434 21.48 2.36 -5.09
N GLY A 435 20.57 3.30 -5.38
CA GLY A 435 20.51 3.99 -6.67
C GLY A 435 19.85 3.20 -7.81
N LYS A 436 19.50 1.91 -7.63
CA LYS A 436 18.89 1.08 -8.69
C LYS A 436 17.56 1.64 -9.22
N ILE A 437 16.62 2.01 -8.34
CA ILE A 437 15.38 2.70 -8.75
C ILE A 437 15.69 4.00 -9.50
N ALA A 438 16.69 4.75 -9.07
CA ALA A 438 17.02 6.04 -9.65
C ALA A 438 17.50 5.89 -11.10
N VAL A 439 18.34 4.89 -11.35
CA VAL A 439 18.80 4.53 -12.69
C VAL A 439 17.63 4.00 -13.55
N PHE A 440 16.78 3.15 -12.99
CA PHE A 440 15.57 2.69 -13.66
C PHE A 440 14.65 3.84 -14.09
N LEU A 441 14.32 4.75 -13.17
CA LEU A 441 13.49 5.92 -13.46
C LEU A 441 14.16 6.85 -14.47
N HIS A 442 15.48 7.03 -14.40
CA HIS A 442 16.21 7.79 -15.41
C HIS A 442 16.00 7.22 -16.82
N HIS A 443 16.15 5.91 -17.02
CA HIS A 443 15.97 5.30 -18.33
C HIS A 443 14.51 5.33 -18.80
N VAL A 444 13.55 5.07 -17.90
CA VAL A 444 12.12 5.15 -18.24
C VAL A 444 11.76 6.54 -18.73
N PHE A 445 12.14 7.59 -17.99
CA PHE A 445 11.78 8.95 -18.39
C PHE A 445 12.59 9.46 -19.58
N LYS A 446 13.87 9.09 -19.74
CA LYS A 446 14.60 9.37 -20.98
C LYS A 446 13.96 8.75 -22.21
N TRP A 447 13.43 7.54 -22.06
CA TRP A 447 12.68 6.89 -23.12
C TRP A 447 11.32 7.58 -23.38
N LEU A 448 10.63 8.03 -22.33
CA LEU A 448 9.39 8.81 -22.46
C LEU A 448 9.62 10.17 -23.12
N ASP A 449 10.62 10.95 -22.72
CA ASP A 449 10.95 12.24 -23.34
C ASP A 449 11.22 12.08 -24.84
N ALA A 450 11.94 11.00 -25.20
CA ALA A 450 12.22 10.70 -26.60
C ALA A 450 10.95 10.31 -27.37
N ALA A 451 10.01 9.64 -26.69
CA ALA A 451 8.71 9.23 -27.21
C ALA A 451 7.73 10.40 -27.44
N GLU A 452 7.89 11.54 -26.75
CA GLU A 452 6.99 12.71 -26.88
C GLU A 452 7.15 13.47 -28.20
N THR A 453 8.21 13.21 -28.98
CA THR A 453 8.36 13.87 -30.29
C THR A 453 7.37 13.27 -31.30
N PRO A 454 6.59 14.08 -32.06
CA PRO A 454 5.51 13.59 -32.93
C PRO A 454 5.94 12.50 -33.92
N GLY A 455 7.17 12.61 -34.44
CA GLY A 455 7.80 11.55 -35.22
C GLY A 455 7.95 10.27 -34.40
N ALA A 456 8.72 10.30 -33.29
CA ALA A 456 9.02 9.14 -32.43
C ALA A 456 7.77 8.39 -31.93
N TYR A 457 6.67 9.10 -31.67
CA TYR A 457 5.43 8.50 -31.18
C TYR A 457 4.76 7.59 -32.23
N ASP A 458 4.66 8.01 -33.49
CA ASP A 458 4.10 7.16 -34.56
C ASP A 458 4.91 5.85 -34.70
N TRP A 459 6.23 5.91 -34.58
CA TRP A 459 7.13 4.72 -34.60
C TRP A 459 6.98 3.78 -33.41
N LEU A 460 6.59 4.27 -32.24
CA LEU A 460 6.37 3.45 -31.05
C LEU A 460 5.07 2.62 -31.13
N THR A 461 4.22 2.92 -32.11
CA THR A 461 2.85 2.39 -32.21
C THR A 461 2.58 1.53 -33.44
N GLU A 462 3.42 1.58 -34.48
CA GLU A 462 3.26 0.76 -35.69
C GLU A 462 3.92 -0.63 -35.55
N THR A 463 3.09 -1.68 -35.66
CA THR A 463 3.52 -3.08 -35.84
C THR A 463 4.06 -3.37 -37.24
N GLN A 464 3.86 -2.45 -38.18
CA GLN A 464 4.32 -2.54 -39.57
C GLN A 464 4.89 -1.18 -39.95
N SER A 465 6.20 -0.97 -39.76
CA SER A 465 6.85 0.08 -40.53
C SER A 465 6.63 -0.24 -42.01
N PRO A 466 6.23 0.71 -42.86
CA PRO A 466 6.24 0.54 -44.30
C PRO A 466 7.60 -0.03 -44.68
N GLU A 467 7.60 -1.12 -45.44
CA GLU A 467 8.78 -1.90 -45.83
C GLU A 467 9.95 -0.97 -46.21
N GLY A 468 10.94 -0.82 -45.32
CA GLY A 468 12.17 -0.10 -45.61
C GLY A 468 12.64 0.98 -44.62
N GLN A 469 11.85 1.39 -43.60
CA GLN A 469 12.37 2.33 -42.60
C GLN A 469 13.12 1.62 -41.46
N PHE A 470 14.43 1.87 -41.36
CA PHE A 470 15.28 1.41 -40.26
C PHE A 470 14.87 2.11 -38.95
N ARG A 471 14.57 1.33 -37.90
CA ARG A 471 14.34 1.88 -36.55
C ARG A 471 15.56 2.68 -36.08
N ASN A 472 15.33 3.86 -35.50
CA ASN A 472 16.40 4.70 -34.95
C ASN A 472 17.20 3.90 -33.89
N PRO A 473 18.51 3.68 -34.10
CA PRO A 473 19.36 2.94 -33.16
C PRO A 473 19.35 3.51 -31.73
N ASP A 474 19.22 4.82 -31.58
CA ASP A 474 19.26 5.48 -30.26
C ASP A 474 18.01 5.14 -29.42
N LEU A 475 16.83 5.08 -30.06
CA LEU A 475 15.59 4.68 -29.39
C LEU A 475 15.62 3.19 -29.01
N LEU A 476 16.14 2.33 -29.89
CA LEU A 476 16.34 0.92 -29.56
C LEU A 476 17.25 0.79 -28.34
N MET A 477 18.35 1.55 -28.29
CA MET A 477 19.21 1.57 -27.13
C MET A 477 18.47 2.00 -25.86
N LEU A 478 17.64 3.05 -25.91
CA LEU A 478 16.84 3.47 -24.75
C LEU A 478 15.90 2.36 -24.27
N GLU A 479 15.22 1.68 -25.19
CA GLU A 479 14.35 0.56 -24.83
C GLU A 479 15.13 -0.61 -24.19
N ASP A 480 16.32 -0.90 -24.71
CA ASP A 480 17.24 -1.89 -24.12
C ASP A 480 17.68 -1.47 -22.71
N GLN A 481 17.98 -0.18 -22.50
CA GLN A 481 18.34 0.33 -21.17
C GLN A 481 17.18 0.23 -20.17
N VAL A 482 15.94 0.47 -20.60
CA VAL A 482 14.74 0.25 -19.78
C VAL A 482 14.65 -1.21 -19.34
N LEU A 483 14.70 -2.16 -20.28
CA LEU A 483 14.67 -3.60 -19.95
C LEU A 483 15.84 -4.04 -19.07
N LEU A 484 17.07 -3.62 -19.40
CA LEU A 484 18.26 -3.93 -18.62
C LEU A 484 18.13 -3.43 -17.19
N SER A 485 17.58 -2.23 -16.99
CA SER A 485 17.40 -1.64 -15.66
C SER A 485 16.37 -2.39 -14.81
N MET A 486 15.27 -2.88 -15.41
CA MET A 486 14.26 -3.71 -14.72
C MET A 486 14.78 -5.11 -14.38
N LEU A 487 15.60 -5.69 -15.27
CA LEU A 487 16.03 -7.08 -15.19
C LEU A 487 17.40 -7.25 -14.51
N GLN A 488 18.03 -6.19 -14.00
CA GLN A 488 19.36 -6.27 -13.39
C GLN A 488 19.46 -7.40 -12.35
N GLY A 489 20.51 -8.23 -12.49
CA GLY A 489 20.80 -9.34 -11.57
C GLY A 489 20.03 -10.63 -11.86
N THR A 490 19.16 -10.64 -12.87
CA THR A 490 18.46 -11.84 -13.34
C THR A 490 19.27 -12.61 -14.39
N LYS A 491 18.86 -13.85 -14.69
CA LYS A 491 19.45 -14.63 -15.79
C LYS A 491 19.10 -14.00 -17.14
N GLU A 492 17.88 -13.48 -17.25
CA GLU A 492 17.33 -12.80 -18.42
C GLU A 492 18.18 -11.59 -18.80
N CYS A 493 18.63 -10.79 -17.82
CA CYS A 493 19.58 -9.72 -18.07
C CYS A 493 20.91 -10.25 -18.63
N LYS A 494 21.48 -11.32 -18.05
CA LYS A 494 22.72 -11.93 -18.61
C LYS A 494 22.50 -12.45 -20.03
N THR A 495 21.31 -12.95 -20.34
CA THR A 495 20.92 -13.35 -21.69
C THR A 495 20.89 -12.13 -22.62
N MET A 496 20.24 -11.04 -22.25
CA MET A 496 20.26 -9.79 -23.05
C MET A 496 21.68 -9.29 -23.31
N GLN A 497 22.56 -9.33 -22.31
CA GLN A 497 23.95 -8.89 -22.45
C GLN A 497 24.77 -9.74 -23.45
N LYS A 498 24.34 -10.98 -23.71
CA LYS A 498 25.02 -11.96 -24.58
C LYS A 498 24.35 -12.12 -25.96
N HIS A 499 23.07 -11.77 -26.11
CA HIS A 499 22.27 -12.07 -27.30
C HIS A 499 21.93 -10.82 -28.10
N LYS A 500 21.66 -11.01 -29.41
CA LYS A 500 21.14 -9.94 -30.28
C LYS A 500 19.68 -9.64 -29.93
N ARG A 501 19.32 -8.36 -29.93
CA ARG A 501 17.99 -7.80 -29.63
C ARG A 501 16.77 -8.62 -30.09
N ALA A 502 16.82 -9.13 -31.33
CA ALA A 502 15.77 -9.95 -31.91
C ALA A 502 15.38 -11.18 -31.06
N SER A 503 16.32 -11.74 -30.30
CA SER A 503 16.07 -12.94 -29.48
C SER A 503 15.16 -12.70 -28.28
N TYR A 504 15.02 -11.47 -27.80
CA TYR A 504 14.21 -11.17 -26.61
C TYR A 504 13.07 -10.16 -26.86
N TYR A 505 13.06 -9.47 -28.00
CA TYR A 505 11.95 -8.59 -28.40
C TYR A 505 10.87 -9.28 -29.23
N ASN A 506 11.19 -10.37 -29.93
CA ASN A 506 10.23 -10.97 -30.87
C ASN A 506 9.28 -11.99 -30.21
N GLU A 507 9.55 -12.37 -28.96
CA GLU A 507 8.75 -13.34 -28.23
C GLU A 507 7.83 -12.63 -27.24
N GLN A 508 6.52 -12.80 -27.38
CA GLN A 508 5.49 -12.21 -26.54
C GLN A 508 4.58 -13.28 -25.97
N TYR A 509 4.20 -13.12 -24.71
CA TYR A 509 3.26 -13.99 -24.00
C TYR A 509 2.09 -13.18 -23.45
N GLU A 510 0.91 -13.78 -23.51
CA GLU A 510 -0.26 -13.29 -22.78
C GLU A 510 -0.26 -13.85 -21.34
N CYS A 511 -0.62 -13.00 -20.39
CA CYS A 511 -0.77 -13.38 -18.99
C CYS A 511 -2.18 -13.91 -18.69
N CYS A 512 -2.28 -15.15 -18.23
CA CYS A 512 -3.50 -15.81 -17.75
C CYS A 512 -4.03 -15.29 -16.39
N GLN A 513 -3.65 -14.09 -15.95
CA GLN A 513 -4.27 -13.45 -14.78
C GLN A 513 -4.70 -12.01 -15.03
N CYS A 514 -4.08 -11.31 -15.98
CA CYS A 514 -4.42 -9.92 -16.29
C CYS A 514 -4.69 -9.66 -17.78
N GLY A 515 -4.52 -10.66 -18.65
CA GLY A 515 -4.77 -10.52 -20.09
C GLY A 515 -3.79 -9.62 -20.84
N TYR A 516 -2.70 -9.15 -20.21
CA TYR A 516 -1.68 -8.38 -20.93
C TYR A 516 -0.80 -9.29 -21.78
N GLU A 517 -0.62 -8.89 -23.04
CA GLU A 517 0.44 -9.41 -23.90
C GLU A 517 1.73 -8.60 -23.65
N MET A 518 2.76 -9.25 -23.09
CA MET A 518 4.05 -8.63 -22.79
C MET A 518 5.19 -9.39 -23.42
N LEU A 519 6.37 -8.77 -23.54
CA LEU A 519 7.59 -9.49 -23.91
C LEU A 519 7.79 -10.68 -22.97
N ALA A 520 8.13 -11.85 -23.52
CA ALA A 520 8.33 -13.09 -22.76
C ALA A 520 9.42 -12.94 -21.68
N ILE A 521 10.37 -12.02 -21.87
CA ILE A 521 11.42 -11.70 -20.89
C ILE A 521 10.89 -11.04 -19.61
N LEU A 522 9.67 -10.49 -19.64
CA LEU A 522 8.97 -9.93 -18.48
C LEU A 522 8.20 -10.99 -17.67
N PHE A 523 8.25 -12.25 -18.12
CA PHE A 523 7.79 -13.42 -17.37
C PHE A 523 8.97 -14.10 -16.67
N ARG A 524 8.70 -15.13 -15.86
CA ARG A 524 9.77 -15.99 -15.34
C ARG A 524 10.25 -16.96 -16.43
N GLU A 525 11.51 -17.38 -16.38
CA GLU A 525 12.09 -18.35 -17.31
C GLU A 525 11.25 -19.64 -17.42
N GLU A 526 10.66 -20.09 -16.31
CA GLU A 526 9.82 -21.29 -16.27
C GLU A 526 8.51 -21.14 -17.06
N MET A 527 8.07 -19.91 -17.37
CA MET A 527 6.86 -19.68 -18.15
C MET A 527 7.01 -20.08 -19.62
N LYS A 528 8.25 -20.19 -20.11
CA LYS A 528 8.54 -20.64 -21.48
C LYS A 528 8.05 -22.05 -21.76
N SER A 529 8.12 -22.93 -20.75
CA SER A 529 7.68 -24.32 -20.86
C SER A 529 6.23 -24.54 -20.44
N ARG A 530 5.55 -23.50 -19.93
CA ARG A 530 4.13 -23.57 -19.54
C ARG A 530 3.21 -23.34 -20.73
N ALA A 531 2.07 -24.03 -20.71
CA ALA A 531 0.95 -23.76 -21.62
C ALA A 531 0.43 -22.33 -21.43
N ALA A 532 -0.23 -21.76 -22.45
CA ALA A 532 -0.62 -20.35 -22.47
C ALA A 532 -1.56 -19.95 -21.32
N ASP A 533 -2.52 -20.81 -20.99
CA ASP A 533 -3.41 -20.73 -19.83
C ASP A 533 -2.69 -20.83 -18.46
N HIS A 534 -1.44 -21.31 -18.48
CA HIS A 534 -0.44 -21.42 -17.42
C HIS A 534 0.37 -20.15 -17.08
N ARG A 535 0.42 -19.19 -18.00
CA ARG A 535 1.48 -18.16 -18.00
C ARG A 535 1.11 -16.97 -17.14
N VAL A 536 1.81 -16.78 -16.02
CA VAL A 536 1.61 -15.65 -15.11
C VAL A 536 2.76 -14.66 -15.26
N CYS A 537 2.45 -13.38 -15.50
CA CYS A 537 3.45 -12.32 -15.60
C CYS A 537 3.99 -11.94 -14.22
N ARG A 538 5.15 -11.26 -14.19
CA ARG A 538 5.80 -10.90 -12.93
C ARG A 538 5.02 -9.90 -12.05
N ILE A 539 4.13 -9.09 -12.66
CA ILE A 539 3.22 -8.21 -11.90
C ILE A 539 2.21 -9.05 -11.12
N CYS A 540 1.57 -10.00 -11.81
CA CYS A 540 0.58 -10.90 -11.25
C CYS A 540 1.18 -11.87 -10.23
N ASP A 541 2.39 -12.39 -10.47
CA ASP A 541 3.13 -13.18 -9.48
C ASP A 541 3.37 -12.40 -8.18
N LEU A 542 3.82 -11.14 -8.28
CA LEU A 542 4.04 -10.29 -7.10
C LEU A 542 2.72 -10.01 -6.36
N ARG A 543 1.66 -9.68 -7.11
CA ARG A 543 0.33 -9.43 -6.53
C ARG A 543 -0.21 -10.67 -5.81
N GLY A 544 -0.08 -11.85 -6.41
CA GLY A 544 -0.52 -13.12 -5.81
C GLY A 544 0.20 -13.39 -4.48
N GLU A 545 1.52 -13.21 -4.43
CA GLU A 545 2.30 -13.40 -3.20
C GLU A 545 1.92 -12.38 -2.10
N LEU A 546 1.73 -11.11 -2.44
CA LEU A 546 1.34 -10.07 -1.48
C LEU A 546 -0.12 -10.22 -1.00
N ASN A 547 -1.02 -10.71 -1.85
CA ASN A 547 -2.39 -11.05 -1.45
C ASN A 547 -2.46 -12.32 -0.61
N GLY A 548 -1.54 -13.26 -0.82
CA GLY A 548 -1.41 -14.51 -0.06
C GLY A 548 -0.80 -14.34 1.33
N GLU A 549 -0.30 -13.15 1.67
CA GLU A 549 0.18 -12.84 3.01
C GLU A 549 -0.95 -12.97 4.05
N SER A 550 -0.73 -13.81 5.07
CA SER A 550 -1.71 -14.11 6.12
C SER A 550 -1.33 -13.55 7.50
N HIS A 551 -0.14 -12.99 7.66
CA HIS A 551 0.30 -12.34 8.91
C HIS A 551 -0.59 -11.13 9.20
N HIS A 552 -0.83 -10.78 10.47
CA HIS A 552 -1.86 -9.79 10.84
C HIS A 552 -3.26 -10.11 10.28
N ARG A 553 -3.53 -11.41 10.08
CA ARG A 553 -4.81 -11.98 9.61
C ARG A 553 -5.42 -11.27 8.40
N LEU A 554 -4.57 -10.83 7.48
CA LEU A 554 -5.02 -10.09 6.29
C LEU A 554 -5.93 -10.91 5.40
N HIS A 555 -5.70 -12.22 5.36
CA HIS A 555 -6.59 -13.15 4.67
C HIS A 555 -8.00 -13.15 5.29
N ASP A 556 -8.09 -13.16 6.62
CA ASP A 556 -9.36 -13.12 7.36
C ASP A 556 -10.08 -11.79 7.14
N LYS A 557 -9.35 -10.66 7.19
CA LYS A 557 -9.90 -9.33 6.88
C LYS A 557 -10.47 -9.25 5.46
N ARG A 558 -9.75 -9.76 4.45
CA ARG A 558 -10.25 -9.85 3.06
C ARG A 558 -11.49 -10.74 2.95
N THR A 559 -11.51 -11.87 3.67
CA THR A 559 -12.65 -12.80 3.72
C THR A 559 -13.88 -12.19 4.39
N MET A 560 -13.67 -11.35 5.40
CA MET A 560 -14.75 -10.61 6.04
C MET A 560 -15.36 -9.61 5.06
N LEU A 561 -14.53 -8.80 4.39
CA LEU A 561 -14.95 -7.88 3.34
C LEU A 561 -15.73 -8.57 2.22
N ASN A 562 -15.32 -9.78 1.80
CA ASN A 562 -16.04 -10.52 0.76
C ASN A 562 -17.52 -10.69 1.07
N ARG A 563 -17.89 -10.95 2.32
CA ARG A 563 -19.31 -11.14 2.70
C ARG A 563 -19.98 -9.89 3.25
N PHE A 564 -19.23 -8.83 3.57
CA PHE A 564 -19.79 -7.49 3.73
C PHE A 564 -20.22 -6.91 2.37
N LEU A 565 -19.34 -7.00 1.38
CA LEU A 565 -19.53 -6.42 0.06
C LEU A 565 -20.34 -7.30 -0.90
N TYR A 566 -20.68 -8.54 -0.54
CA TYR A 566 -21.50 -9.40 -1.39
C TYR A 566 -22.93 -9.46 -0.86
N SER A 567 -23.92 -9.15 -1.71
CA SER A 567 -25.33 -9.49 -1.47
C SER A 567 -25.81 -10.48 -2.53
N PRO A 568 -26.46 -11.59 -2.14
CA PRO A 568 -27.08 -12.52 -3.09
C PRO A 568 -28.22 -11.88 -3.89
N ASN A 569 -28.84 -10.85 -3.33
CA ASN A 569 -29.98 -10.17 -3.93
C ASN A 569 -29.54 -9.09 -4.94
N ASP A 570 -28.22 -8.79 -5.02
CA ASP A 570 -27.64 -7.84 -5.98
C ASP A 570 -27.19 -8.50 -7.29
N THR A 571 -27.46 -9.80 -7.49
CA THR A 571 -27.22 -10.45 -8.78
C THR A 571 -28.40 -10.20 -9.71
N GLU A 572 -28.41 -9.04 -10.38
CA GLU A 572 -29.12 -8.93 -11.67
C GLU A 572 -28.64 -10.09 -12.57
N ASP A 573 -29.50 -10.67 -13.40
CA ASP A 573 -29.09 -11.64 -14.41
C ASP A 573 -28.06 -10.98 -15.34
N LYS A 574 -26.77 -11.22 -15.09
CA LYS A 574 -25.70 -10.53 -15.81
C LYS A 574 -25.49 -11.25 -17.12
N THR A 575 -26.01 -10.67 -18.20
CA THR A 575 -25.54 -10.97 -19.55
C THR A 575 -24.03 -10.72 -19.64
N GLY A 576 -23.39 -11.34 -20.63
CA GLY A 576 -21.97 -11.10 -20.92
C GLY A 576 -21.65 -9.60 -20.99
N PRO A 577 -20.45 -9.17 -20.55
CA PRO A 577 -20.00 -7.79 -20.72
C PRO A 577 -20.13 -7.34 -22.18
N SER A 578 -20.61 -6.11 -22.42
CA SER A 578 -20.54 -5.52 -23.75
C SER A 578 -19.12 -5.08 -24.10
N ASP A 579 -18.76 -5.04 -25.38
CA ASP A 579 -17.45 -4.56 -25.83
C ASP A 579 -17.13 -3.14 -25.30
N ASP A 580 -18.15 -2.28 -25.20
CA ASP A 580 -18.02 -0.92 -24.65
C ASP A 580 -17.67 -0.93 -23.15
N GLU A 581 -18.31 -1.80 -22.38
CA GLU A 581 -17.99 -1.97 -20.96
C GLU A 581 -16.59 -2.54 -20.78
N MET A 582 -16.22 -3.53 -21.59
CA MET A 582 -14.87 -4.07 -21.61
C MET A 582 -13.86 -2.95 -21.86
N GLN A 583 -14.08 -2.07 -22.84
CA GLN A 583 -13.26 -0.89 -23.12
C GLN A 583 -13.25 0.16 -22.00
N SER A 584 -14.28 0.19 -21.16
CA SER A 584 -14.39 1.16 -20.06
C SER A 584 -13.53 0.80 -18.85
N VAL A 585 -13.14 -0.47 -18.69
CA VAL A 585 -12.66 -0.99 -17.39
C VAL A 585 -11.25 -0.60 -17.01
N SER A 586 -10.38 -0.41 -17.99
CA SER A 586 -8.95 -0.24 -17.76
C SER A 586 -8.44 1.08 -18.32
N ALA A 587 -7.54 1.71 -17.58
CA ALA A 587 -6.81 2.88 -18.07
C ALA A 587 -5.96 2.46 -19.28
N PRO A 588 -6.11 3.12 -20.44
CA PRO A 588 -5.26 2.84 -21.58
C PRO A 588 -3.82 3.21 -21.19
N PRO A 589 -2.86 2.27 -21.29
CA PRO A 589 -1.46 2.58 -21.10
C PRO A 589 -0.98 3.43 -22.28
N LEU A 590 0.07 4.22 -22.06
CA LEU A 590 0.86 4.76 -23.16
C LEU A 590 1.30 3.59 -24.04
N ARG A 591 1.02 3.67 -25.35
CA ARG A 591 1.45 2.63 -26.29
C ARG A 591 2.97 2.52 -26.23
N ASN A 592 3.45 1.28 -26.10
CA ASN A 592 4.87 0.99 -25.91
C ASN A 592 5.20 -0.40 -26.49
N PRO A 593 6.47 -0.66 -26.84
CA PRO A 593 6.87 -1.90 -27.50
C PRO A 593 7.00 -3.10 -26.54
N PHE A 594 6.91 -2.89 -25.22
CA PHE A 594 7.14 -3.93 -24.22
C PHE A 594 5.87 -4.67 -23.83
N ILE A 595 4.76 -3.94 -23.79
CA ILE A 595 3.46 -4.41 -23.33
C ILE A 595 2.42 -3.90 -24.32
N LYS A 596 1.85 -4.83 -25.06
CA LYS A 596 0.67 -4.58 -25.90
C LYS A 596 -0.57 -4.54 -25.00
N GLY A 597 -1.56 -3.77 -25.44
CA GLY A 597 -2.80 -3.54 -24.69
C GLY A 597 -3.54 -4.84 -24.36
N GLU A 598 -4.46 -4.75 -23.41
CA GLU A 598 -5.28 -5.88 -22.95
C GLU A 598 -6.05 -6.53 -24.09
N THR A 599 -6.14 -7.86 -24.07
CA THR A 599 -7.10 -8.59 -24.89
C THR A 599 -8.52 -8.16 -24.48
N ILE A 600 -9.22 -7.47 -25.38
CA ILE A 600 -10.57 -6.92 -25.10
C ILE A 600 -11.54 -8.02 -24.69
N ASN A 601 -11.39 -9.23 -25.22
CA ASN A 601 -12.25 -10.38 -24.88
C ASN A 601 -11.52 -11.38 -23.97
N GLY A 602 -10.50 -10.93 -23.23
CA GLY A 602 -9.78 -11.77 -22.28
C GLY A 602 -10.65 -12.10 -21.07
N THR A 603 -10.61 -13.34 -20.61
CA THR A 603 -11.36 -13.83 -19.44
C THR A 603 -11.16 -12.97 -18.19
N HIS A 604 -9.95 -12.45 -17.97
CA HIS A 604 -9.66 -11.56 -16.83
C HIS A 604 -10.36 -10.22 -16.90
N ARG A 605 -10.53 -9.70 -18.12
CA ARG A 605 -11.20 -8.43 -18.34
C ARG A 605 -12.69 -8.60 -18.11
N GLU A 606 -13.25 -9.73 -18.56
CA GLU A 606 -14.65 -10.08 -18.31
C GLU A 606 -14.87 -10.24 -16.80
N GLU A 607 -13.96 -10.95 -16.13
CA GLU A 607 -13.98 -11.11 -14.68
C GLU A 607 -13.91 -9.75 -13.95
N ALA A 608 -13.04 -8.83 -14.37
CA ALA A 608 -12.96 -7.50 -13.77
C ALA A 608 -14.26 -6.68 -13.93
N VAL A 609 -14.96 -6.81 -15.07
CA VAL A 609 -16.27 -6.16 -15.29
C VAL A 609 -17.33 -6.81 -14.43
N LEU A 610 -17.37 -8.15 -14.39
CA LEU A 610 -18.34 -8.90 -13.60
C LEU A 610 -18.16 -8.63 -12.10
N GLN A 611 -16.91 -8.57 -11.63
CA GLN A 611 -16.56 -8.17 -10.28
C GLN A 611 -17.03 -6.74 -10.01
N HIS A 612 -16.77 -5.78 -10.90
CA HIS A 612 -17.25 -4.41 -10.76
C HIS A 612 -18.78 -4.34 -10.66
N ARG A 613 -19.50 -5.00 -11.57
CA ARG A 613 -20.97 -5.08 -11.54
C ARG A 613 -21.49 -5.79 -10.29
N SER A 614 -20.70 -6.65 -9.66
CA SER A 614 -21.06 -7.36 -8.42
C SER A 614 -20.88 -6.53 -7.16
N LEU A 615 -20.23 -5.37 -7.25
CA LEU A 615 -20.14 -4.46 -6.12
C LEU A 615 -21.51 -3.82 -5.85
N PRO A 616 -21.98 -3.83 -4.60
CA PRO A 616 -23.22 -3.18 -4.21
C PRO A 616 -23.08 -1.69 -4.44
N LYS A 617 -24.17 -1.01 -4.78
CA LYS A 617 -24.18 0.45 -4.71
C LYS A 617 -23.99 0.87 -3.24
N ILE A 618 -23.37 2.01 -3.02
CA ILE A 618 -23.17 2.51 -1.65
C ILE A 618 -24.53 2.69 -0.94
N GLN A 619 -25.55 3.14 -1.68
CA GLN A 619 -26.91 3.28 -1.17
C GLN A 619 -27.49 1.95 -0.67
N VAL A 620 -27.11 0.84 -1.30
CA VAL A 620 -27.55 -0.50 -0.89
C VAL A 620 -26.86 -0.93 0.40
N LEU A 621 -25.57 -0.60 0.58
CA LEU A 621 -24.84 -0.89 1.82
C LEU A 621 -25.40 -0.17 3.06
N ILE A 622 -26.23 0.86 2.87
CA ILE A 622 -26.78 1.66 3.96
C ILE A 622 -28.28 1.42 4.19
N ASP A 623 -28.91 0.61 3.35
CA ASP A 623 -30.31 0.21 3.47
C ASP A 623 -30.56 -0.60 4.75
N GLU A 624 -31.65 -0.29 5.46
CA GLU A 624 -32.05 -0.99 6.68
C GLU A 624 -32.25 -2.50 6.46
N ARG A 625 -32.64 -2.92 5.25
CA ARG A 625 -32.79 -4.34 4.89
C ARG A 625 -31.45 -5.08 4.88
N ARG A 626 -30.33 -4.38 4.67
CA ARG A 626 -28.98 -4.97 4.73
C ARG A 626 -28.39 -4.99 6.14
N ASN A 627 -29.14 -4.57 7.16
CA ASN A 627 -28.72 -4.68 8.54
C ASN A 627 -28.31 -6.11 8.89
N PHE A 628 -28.95 -7.15 8.35
CA PHE A 628 -28.58 -8.55 8.62
C PHE A 628 -27.23 -8.97 8.01
N ASP A 629 -26.91 -8.53 6.80
CA ASP A 629 -25.58 -8.77 6.19
C ASP A 629 -24.48 -8.08 7.00
N ILE A 630 -24.76 -6.85 7.46
CA ILE A 630 -23.89 -6.06 8.34
C ILE A 630 -23.69 -6.77 9.67
N LEU A 631 -24.77 -7.18 10.33
CA LEU A 631 -24.79 -7.92 11.58
C LEU A 631 -23.93 -9.17 11.48
N ASN A 632 -24.12 -9.90 10.39
CA ASN A 632 -23.41 -11.12 10.09
C ASN A 632 -21.90 -10.89 9.83
N ALA A 633 -21.54 -9.83 9.10
CA ALA A 633 -20.14 -9.45 8.93
C ALA A 633 -19.50 -9.04 10.27
N ALA A 634 -20.22 -8.29 11.10
CA ALA A 634 -19.80 -7.93 12.46
C ALA A 634 -19.62 -9.18 13.35
N GLY A 635 -20.50 -10.18 13.25
CA GLY A 635 -20.36 -11.44 14.00
C GLY A 635 -19.08 -12.20 13.67
N ARG A 636 -18.69 -12.25 12.38
CA ARG A 636 -17.38 -12.82 12.00
C ARG A 636 -16.21 -12.01 12.54
N ALA A 637 -16.34 -10.70 12.59
CA ALA A 637 -15.35 -9.84 13.23
C ALA A 637 -15.19 -10.23 14.71
N THR A 638 -16.30 -10.41 15.42
CA THR A 638 -16.30 -10.87 16.82
C THR A 638 -15.72 -12.27 16.98
N MET A 639 -15.95 -13.19 16.03
CA MET A 639 -15.29 -14.51 16.04
C MET A 639 -13.78 -14.38 15.99
N TYR A 640 -13.27 -13.51 15.11
CA TYR A 640 -11.84 -13.27 15.01
C TYR A 640 -11.27 -12.64 16.28
N ASP A 641 -11.97 -11.68 16.89
CA ASP A 641 -11.60 -11.12 18.20
C ASP A 641 -11.57 -12.19 19.31
N ALA A 642 -12.57 -13.07 19.37
CA ALA A 642 -12.64 -14.15 20.35
C ALA A 642 -11.51 -15.18 20.18
N GLU A 643 -11.21 -15.56 18.94
CA GLU A 643 -10.06 -16.41 18.64
C GLU A 643 -8.76 -15.74 19.07
N GLU A 644 -8.55 -14.46 18.74
CA GLU A 644 -7.34 -13.73 19.10
C GLU A 644 -7.18 -13.61 20.62
N ALA A 645 -8.26 -13.29 21.34
CA ALA A 645 -8.27 -13.29 22.80
C ALA A 645 -7.88 -14.66 23.37
N GLY A 646 -8.35 -15.75 22.74
CA GLY A 646 -7.96 -17.12 23.06
C GLY A 646 -6.47 -17.37 22.86
N TRP A 647 -5.95 -17.07 21.67
CA TRP A 647 -4.53 -17.21 21.34
C TRP A 647 -3.64 -16.42 22.30
N TRP A 648 -4.03 -15.19 22.63
CA TRP A 648 -3.28 -14.35 23.56
C TRP A 648 -3.10 -15.01 24.92
N LYS A 649 -4.14 -15.63 25.49
CA LYS A 649 -4.05 -16.30 26.80
C LYS A 649 -3.08 -17.48 26.77
N VAL A 650 -2.85 -18.04 25.59
CA VAL A 650 -1.87 -19.12 25.35
C VAL A 650 -0.49 -18.55 24.94
N GLY A 651 -0.33 -17.23 24.87
CA GLY A 651 0.92 -16.57 24.45
C GLY A 651 1.21 -16.66 22.95
N VAL A 652 0.18 -16.85 22.13
CA VAL A 652 0.23 -16.83 20.67
C VAL A 652 -0.41 -15.52 20.20
N PHE A 653 0.29 -14.76 19.36
CA PHE A 653 -0.17 -13.45 18.90
C PHE A 653 -0.13 -13.43 17.37
N ASN A 654 -1.29 -13.21 16.74
CA ASN A 654 -1.40 -13.24 15.27
C ASN A 654 -1.31 -11.83 14.64
N ASP A 655 -1.69 -10.78 15.40
CA ASP A 655 -1.94 -9.43 14.85
C ASP A 655 -1.14 -8.30 15.47
N HIS A 656 -0.31 -8.60 16.46
CA HIS A 656 0.54 -7.60 17.07
C HIS A 656 1.86 -7.48 16.30
N PRO A 657 2.17 -6.37 15.61
CA PRO A 657 3.43 -6.25 14.87
C PRO A 657 4.68 -6.45 15.76
N THR A 658 4.62 -6.20 17.06
CA THR A 658 5.73 -6.53 17.98
C THR A 658 5.70 -7.96 18.56
N MET A 659 4.66 -8.76 18.32
CA MET A 659 4.53 -10.11 18.92
C MET A 659 4.08 -11.21 17.96
N THR A 660 3.77 -10.89 16.70
CA THR A 660 3.59 -11.87 15.63
C THR A 660 4.87 -12.66 15.48
N LYS A 661 4.83 -13.95 15.86
CA LYS A 661 5.95 -14.86 15.60
C LYS A 661 6.05 -15.04 14.10
N GLN A 662 7.15 -14.59 13.52
CA GLN A 662 7.44 -14.98 12.16
C GLN A 662 7.74 -16.48 12.13
N THR A 663 7.27 -17.16 11.09
CA THR A 663 7.73 -18.52 10.78
C THR A 663 9.27 -18.48 10.64
N PRO A 664 10.03 -19.14 11.52
CA PRO A 664 11.48 -19.18 11.41
C PRO A 664 11.89 -19.65 10.02
N TYR A 665 12.99 -19.12 9.48
CA TYR A 665 13.54 -19.54 8.18
C TYR A 665 13.69 -21.07 8.04
N THR A 666 13.93 -21.76 9.16
CA THR A 666 14.07 -23.21 9.28
C THR A 666 12.75 -23.96 9.15
N GLU A 667 11.62 -23.33 9.51
CA GLU A 667 10.27 -23.88 9.47
C GLU A 667 9.52 -23.49 8.18
N MET A 668 9.97 -22.42 7.52
CA MET A 668 9.59 -22.11 6.15
C MET A 668 10.09 -23.27 5.26
N ARG A 669 9.21 -24.25 4.96
CA ARG A 669 9.42 -25.34 3.99
C ARG A 669 9.53 -24.80 2.56
N VAL A 670 10.36 -23.78 2.36
CA VAL A 670 10.53 -23.04 1.11
C VAL A 670 11.85 -23.48 0.50
N ALA A 671 11.78 -24.10 -0.67
CA ALA A 671 12.95 -24.30 -1.51
C ALA A 671 13.59 -22.93 -1.77
N ASN A 672 14.91 -22.80 -1.56
CA ASN A 672 15.72 -21.58 -1.77
C ASN A 672 15.79 -20.54 -0.62
N GLN A 673 16.14 -20.97 0.61
CA GLN A 673 16.52 -20.04 1.70
C GLN A 673 17.55 -18.97 1.28
N GLY A 674 18.45 -19.28 0.35
CA GLY A 674 19.44 -18.34 -0.18
C GLY A 674 18.86 -17.21 -1.06
N MET A 675 17.65 -17.38 -1.62
CA MET A 675 16.94 -16.32 -2.35
C MET A 675 16.20 -15.39 -1.40
N LEU A 676 15.58 -15.95 -0.35
CA LEU A 676 14.81 -15.19 0.64
C LEU A 676 15.69 -14.20 1.42
N ARG A 677 16.93 -14.61 1.77
CA ARG A 677 17.92 -13.72 2.40
C ARG A 677 18.26 -12.50 1.56
N LYS A 678 18.14 -12.56 0.22
CA LYS A 678 18.53 -11.46 -0.68
C LYS A 678 17.56 -10.27 -0.67
N GLN A 679 16.39 -10.44 -0.09
CA GLN A 679 15.28 -9.49 -0.16
C GLN A 679 15.23 -8.53 1.03
N SER A 680 16.24 -8.54 1.90
CA SER A 680 16.26 -7.69 3.09
C SER A 680 17.38 -6.66 3.01
N TRP A 681 17.19 -5.49 3.64
CA TRP A 681 18.22 -4.45 3.68
C TRP A 681 19.51 -4.93 4.32
N GLU A 682 19.43 -5.78 5.35
CA GLU A 682 20.59 -6.37 6.02
C GLU A 682 21.53 -7.07 5.03
N TYR A 683 20.96 -7.90 4.14
CA TYR A 683 21.75 -8.56 3.11
C TYR A 683 22.21 -7.61 2.02
N VAL A 684 21.33 -6.71 1.57
CA VAL A 684 21.64 -5.76 0.49
C VAL A 684 22.83 -4.88 0.88
N ILE A 685 22.84 -4.33 2.10
CA ILE A 685 23.96 -3.49 2.52
C ILE A 685 25.21 -4.36 2.71
N TRP A 686 25.11 -5.52 3.36
CA TRP A 686 26.27 -6.39 3.57
C TRP A 686 26.93 -6.78 2.25
N LYS A 687 26.13 -7.19 1.28
CA LYS A 687 26.60 -7.58 -0.04
C LYS A 687 27.29 -6.41 -0.75
N ASN A 688 26.62 -5.27 -0.86
CA ASN A 688 27.12 -4.17 -1.69
C ASN A 688 28.29 -3.41 -1.05
N PHE A 689 28.31 -3.24 0.28
CA PHE A 689 29.28 -2.37 0.96
C PHE A 689 30.41 -3.10 1.68
N TYR A 690 30.27 -4.39 1.97
CA TYR A 690 31.29 -5.13 2.71
C TYR A 690 31.86 -6.28 1.90
N LYS A 691 30.99 -7.08 1.27
CA LYS A 691 31.45 -8.17 0.41
C LYS A 691 32.01 -7.65 -0.91
N ASP A 692 31.21 -6.92 -1.69
CA ASP A 692 31.59 -6.50 -3.05
C ASP A 692 32.64 -5.37 -3.02
N ALA A 693 32.53 -4.42 -2.08
CA ALA A 693 33.54 -3.37 -1.90
C ALA A 693 34.85 -3.89 -1.31
N GLY A 694 34.80 -4.76 -0.29
CA GLY A 694 35.99 -5.41 0.26
C GLY A 694 36.66 -6.34 -0.76
N LEU A 695 35.90 -6.95 -1.67
CA LEU A 695 36.45 -7.67 -2.82
C LEU A 695 37.15 -6.72 -3.80
N ALA A 696 36.56 -5.56 -4.11
CA ALA A 696 37.19 -4.56 -4.98
C ALA A 696 38.50 -4.02 -4.40
N GLU A 697 38.56 -3.76 -3.10
CA GLU A 697 39.80 -3.36 -2.40
C GLU A 697 40.84 -4.48 -2.43
N LYS A 698 40.44 -5.74 -2.16
CA LYS A 698 41.33 -6.91 -2.27
C LYS A 698 41.83 -7.12 -3.71
N GLN A 699 41.00 -6.86 -4.72
CA GLN A 699 41.39 -6.93 -6.14
C GLN A 699 42.34 -5.79 -6.51
N ALA A 700 42.08 -4.56 -6.05
CA ALA A 700 42.97 -3.42 -6.27
C ALA A 700 44.33 -3.62 -5.60
N ALA A 701 44.36 -4.14 -4.37
CA ALA A 701 45.58 -4.51 -3.67
C ALA A 701 46.33 -5.64 -4.39
N ALA A 702 45.64 -6.73 -4.77
CA ALA A 702 46.26 -7.82 -5.52
C ALA A 702 46.89 -7.36 -6.84
N MET A 703 46.20 -6.49 -7.59
CA MET A 703 46.74 -5.88 -8.81
C MET A 703 47.94 -4.98 -8.54
N ALA A 704 47.92 -4.19 -7.45
CA ALA A 704 49.05 -3.35 -7.05
C ALA A 704 50.30 -4.17 -6.64
N TYR A 705 50.11 -5.39 -6.11
CA TYR A 705 51.18 -6.32 -5.75
C TYR A 705 51.55 -7.32 -6.88
N GLY A 706 50.97 -7.19 -8.07
CA GLY A 706 51.25 -8.10 -9.20
C GLY A 706 50.70 -9.52 -9.03
N HIS A 707 49.77 -9.74 -8.11
CA HIS A 707 49.09 -11.02 -7.89
C HIS A 707 47.82 -11.14 -8.74
N GLU A 708 47.42 -12.38 -9.05
CA GLU A 708 46.13 -12.61 -9.71
C GLU A 708 44.99 -12.15 -8.79
N PRO A 709 44.11 -11.25 -9.25
CA PRO A 709 43.06 -10.70 -8.40
C PRO A 709 42.06 -11.79 -7.99
N PRO A 710 41.63 -11.83 -6.71
CA PRO A 710 40.66 -12.81 -6.24
C PRO A 710 39.35 -12.68 -7.03
N LYS A 711 38.86 -13.81 -7.58
CA LYS A 711 37.66 -13.85 -8.42
C LYS A 711 36.39 -13.78 -7.54
N PRO A 712 35.30 -13.12 -8.00
CA PRO A 712 34.04 -13.09 -7.26
C PRO A 712 33.49 -14.50 -7.04
N ALA A 713 32.92 -14.77 -5.86
CA ALA A 713 32.30 -16.05 -5.57
C ALA A 713 31.15 -16.34 -6.56
N GLY A 714 31.32 -17.40 -7.37
CA GLY A 714 30.41 -17.78 -8.47
C GLY A 714 31.04 -17.78 -9.87
N PHE A 715 32.33 -17.46 -9.99
CA PHE A 715 33.15 -17.76 -11.17
C PHE A 715 33.91 -19.09 -10.97
N TRP A 716 33.28 -20.19 -11.36
CA TRP A 716 33.91 -21.45 -11.76
C TRP A 716 33.20 -21.95 -13.00
#